data_AF-A0A899G266-F1
#
_entry.id   AF-A0A899G266-F1
#
_cell.length_a   1.000
_cell.length_b   1.000
_cell.length_c   1.000
_cell.angle_alpha   90.00
_cell.angle_beta   90.00
_cell.angle_gamma   90.00
#
_symmetry.space_group_name_H-M   'P 1'
#
loop_
_entity.id
_entity.type
_entity.pdbx_description
1 polymer ?
#
loop_
_entity_poly.entity_id
_entity_poly.type
_entity_poly.pdbx_seq_one_letter_code
_entity_poly.pdbx_strand_id
1 'polypeptide(L)'
;MNVSGRLPHMVSLLDIRLQTPLPNIIVLRGNDAEAEGVTVSGRVVLSLNDSISVKSIMFHFYGVNKVKWAEVVMSSARMPVERNQKQKSLVFEKKISFLPFHGKKTIGKGNYEFPFEIHIPGDIPESIEPYEQEGSLAFLIYKMKVTIERPRFLSNIVHRERVRIIRTMPPFSLNLIHAVHVEDVWINKIEYNINIPMKTYELGSTIPVNMRLVSLVKNLRISKITCSLREYITLKITSGYLGLPSKYEIVRQISASKIRNLPENENEWKLQKTINIPSSLSSCIQNCDVKHIKVRHKLKIIITLINPDGHISELRASLPIVLLIPPALLVNNEYYTYPNGIELQLPSYNSHIYDRIWNGVSSIHPNQSPSAHDALVPSHFINNSTNSTHPHNVDPTRSVSNDSERQQYAEESQNIVQDQENDHNQANSRSSRYFTPSDTPDIIVPTESTNQTSLQEFEVYHDVSRLFPLGTNDHPLNTITDSDIEQLDQQEEITFVNDLSQVPSYYAANHPVSITATPISQSLPTYEASVSHPQQNINHISTREPQQTLRDRLLPLKLHTNRLFKFIFYPNRHFSINKWFSLYGQPIYTTHPHLIKPTELTPGITATEYAARRSQLASIIPSHSLIVLIGAQIMYKTASTFYAFHQYPNFFYLTGVNEPYCVFAMERDHSSDGFKSYLFLRNKDPQEERWEGPRTGIEAAKDIFSIDEVYDLQEAEDILSRSIRRATKIYAEIPFNTNISSIQPKSNASNILDKLCKHLLSYPISPITPWIHQLREIKSEAELSLMEQTASRSAAALNATMQISPETEGLLWAKLSYELKKRDCDEAYVPVIAGGKNALIIHYTKNNMHLRNGDLVLVDAGGEYGNYVTDITRTWPVNGFFSPQQRDLYQAVLNVQKACIELCSERHALSLDMIHQHSAELLKIELKQLGFDISYSDLYEILYPHYIGHHIGLEVHDCSELPGRRLLKNNQTITIEPGLYIPDLPKFPKHFRGLGVRIEDSIQVGKENPTILSKDAVKEITDIEKMCNKYKQINE
;
A
#
# COMPACT_ATOMS: atom_id res chain seq x y z
N MET A 1 -53.60 -6.72 -5.27
CA MET A 1 -53.57 -5.38 -5.89
C MET A 1 -53.07 -4.38 -4.85
N ASN A 2 -52.14 -3.50 -5.21
CA ASN A 2 -51.96 -2.20 -4.56
C ASN A 2 -51.41 -1.25 -5.63
N VAL A 3 -52.25 -0.37 -6.15
CA VAL A 3 -51.97 0.37 -7.40
C VAL A 3 -51.51 1.79 -7.10
N SER A 4 -50.53 2.26 -7.88
CA SER A 4 -49.84 3.56 -7.78
C SER A 4 -48.94 3.73 -6.56
N GLY A 5 -47.73 4.25 -6.79
CA GLY A 5 -46.80 4.71 -5.75
C GLY A 5 -47.20 6.05 -5.12
N ARG A 6 -48.50 6.34 -5.02
CA ARG A 6 -48.98 7.53 -4.31
C ARG A 6 -49.03 7.25 -2.81
N LEU A 7 -48.38 8.10 -2.02
CA LEU A 7 -48.51 8.07 -0.57
C LEU A 7 -49.99 8.24 -0.18
N PRO A 8 -50.47 7.61 0.90
CA PRO A 8 -51.83 7.84 1.40
C PRO A 8 -52.03 9.33 1.68
N HIS A 9 -53.22 9.90 1.45
CA HIS A 9 -53.46 11.36 1.56
C HIS A 9 -53.01 11.99 2.90
N MET A 10 -52.99 11.20 3.97
CA MET A 10 -52.48 11.56 5.31
C MET A 10 -50.95 11.77 5.38
N VAL A 11 -50.20 11.42 4.34
CA VAL A 11 -48.73 11.41 4.25
C VAL A 11 -48.31 12.21 3.02
N SER A 12 -47.70 13.37 3.23
CA SER A 12 -47.23 14.26 2.16
C SER A 12 -45.84 13.90 1.64
N LEU A 13 -44.99 13.29 2.47
CA LEU A 13 -43.65 12.86 2.10
C LEU A 13 -43.23 11.62 2.90
N LEU A 14 -42.54 10.69 2.23
CA LEU A 14 -41.70 9.66 2.86
C LEU A 14 -40.45 9.49 1.99
N ASP A 15 -39.28 9.75 2.57
CA ASP A 15 -38.02 10.01 1.85
C ASP A 15 -36.82 9.50 2.69
N ILE A 16 -35.72 9.11 2.03
CA ILE A 16 -34.48 8.62 2.66
C ILE A 16 -33.31 9.47 2.16
N ARG A 17 -32.85 10.40 3.00
CA ARG A 17 -31.76 11.33 2.68
C ARG A 17 -30.44 10.80 3.24
N LEU A 18 -29.63 10.21 2.37
CA LEU A 18 -28.27 9.78 2.70
C LEU A 18 -27.36 11.01 2.77
N GLN A 19 -26.48 11.09 3.77
CA GLN A 19 -25.57 12.22 3.97
C GLN A 19 -24.21 11.95 3.32
N THR A 20 -24.22 11.75 1.99
CA THR A 20 -23.03 11.46 1.17
C THR A 20 -22.70 12.62 0.23
N PRO A 21 -21.41 12.83 -0.14
CA PRO A 21 -21.01 13.89 -1.08
C PRO A 21 -21.63 13.76 -2.48
N LEU A 22 -22.04 12.54 -2.85
CA LEU A 22 -22.77 12.23 -4.07
C LEU A 22 -24.12 11.57 -3.69
N PRO A 23 -25.26 11.98 -4.27
CA PRO A 23 -26.57 11.40 -3.95
C PRO A 23 -26.60 9.88 -4.16
N ASN A 24 -27.00 9.13 -3.13
CA ASN A 24 -27.12 7.66 -3.15
C ASN A 24 -25.86 6.88 -3.59
N ILE A 25 -24.68 7.51 -3.57
CA ILE A 25 -23.40 6.86 -3.91
C ILE A 25 -22.50 6.83 -2.67
N ILE A 26 -21.97 5.64 -2.38
CA ILE A 26 -21.06 5.37 -1.26
C ILE A 26 -19.71 4.97 -1.86
N VAL A 27 -18.66 5.73 -1.52
CA VAL A 27 -17.32 5.56 -2.10
C VAL A 27 -16.41 4.88 -1.09
N LEU A 28 -15.87 3.72 -1.44
CA LEU A 28 -14.84 3.01 -0.70
C LEU A 28 -13.48 3.24 -1.38
N ARG A 29 -12.45 3.56 -0.59
CA ARG A 29 -11.10 3.86 -1.10
C ARG A 29 -10.15 2.67 -0.90
N GLY A 30 -9.96 1.89 -1.96
CA GLY A 30 -9.13 0.68 -1.98
C GLY A 30 -9.88 -0.57 -2.45
N ASN A 31 -9.13 -1.66 -2.65
CA ASN A 31 -9.71 -2.98 -2.94
C ASN A 31 -10.39 -3.60 -1.70
N ASP A 32 -10.96 -4.80 -1.88
CA ASP A 32 -11.74 -5.56 -0.91
C ASP A 32 -10.96 -6.02 0.33
N ALA A 33 -9.66 -6.32 0.20
CA ALA A 33 -8.80 -6.60 1.35
C ALA A 33 -8.31 -5.33 2.07
N GLU A 34 -8.48 -4.17 1.42
CA GLU A 34 -7.84 -2.92 1.80
C GLU A 34 -8.78 -1.90 2.45
N ALA A 35 -9.86 -1.53 1.76
CA ALA A 35 -10.61 -0.32 2.06
C ALA A 35 -11.18 -0.33 3.48
N GLU A 36 -11.24 0.85 4.11
CA GLU A 36 -11.84 0.98 5.43
C GLU A 36 -13.37 1.03 5.38
N GLY A 37 -13.99 0.62 6.48
CA GLY A 37 -15.43 0.67 6.64
C GLY A 37 -15.91 2.11 6.84
N VAL A 38 -16.83 2.56 5.98
CA VAL A 38 -17.39 3.91 6.04
C VAL A 38 -18.63 3.94 6.92
N THR A 39 -18.64 4.83 7.91
CA THR A 39 -19.86 5.11 8.68
C THR A 39 -20.67 6.17 7.93
N VAL A 40 -21.89 5.80 7.52
CA VAL A 40 -22.78 6.64 6.72
C VAL A 40 -23.99 7.03 7.56
N SER A 41 -24.16 8.33 7.77
CA SER A 41 -25.34 8.91 8.37
C SER A 41 -26.41 9.23 7.32
N GLY A 42 -27.65 9.41 7.79
CA GLY A 42 -28.75 9.88 6.98
C GLY A 42 -29.99 10.17 7.81
N ARG A 43 -31.05 10.60 7.15
CA ARG A 43 -32.36 10.87 7.77
C ARG A 43 -33.48 10.26 6.97
N VAL A 44 -34.38 9.56 7.64
CA VAL A 44 -35.69 9.22 7.10
C VAL A 44 -36.62 10.39 7.39
N VAL A 45 -37.16 11.00 6.35
CA VAL A 45 -38.08 12.16 6.46
C VAL A 45 -39.51 11.68 6.24
N LEU A 46 -40.41 12.04 7.15
CA LEU A 46 -41.83 11.70 7.12
C LEU A 46 -42.66 12.96 7.37
N SER A 47 -43.43 13.39 6.37
CA SER A 47 -44.40 14.48 6.50
C SER A 47 -45.83 13.93 6.57
N LEU A 48 -46.56 14.31 7.60
CA LEU A 48 -47.93 13.87 7.86
C LEU A 48 -48.91 15.04 7.77
N ASN A 49 -49.86 14.92 6.85
CA ASN A 49 -51.00 15.82 6.71
C ASN A 49 -52.05 15.59 7.80
N ASP A 50 -52.14 14.35 8.31
CA ASP A 50 -53.05 13.93 9.39
C ASP A 50 -52.41 12.85 10.26
N SER A 51 -52.94 12.70 11.48
CA SER A 51 -52.41 11.77 12.49
C SER A 51 -52.60 10.30 12.10
N ILE A 52 -51.52 9.53 11.99
CA ILE A 52 -51.56 8.10 11.63
C ILE A 52 -51.27 7.18 12.82
N SER A 53 -51.93 6.02 12.84
CA SER A 53 -51.58 4.92 13.75
C SER A 53 -50.44 4.08 13.17
N VAL A 54 -49.39 3.87 13.96
CA VAL A 54 -48.17 3.14 13.60
C VAL A 54 -47.87 2.08 14.66
N LYS A 55 -47.31 0.94 14.22
CA LYS A 55 -46.69 -0.08 15.09
C LYS A 55 -45.18 0.13 15.19
N SER A 56 -44.52 0.20 14.02
CA SER A 56 -43.07 0.30 13.89
C SER A 56 -42.70 1.22 12.71
N ILE A 57 -41.54 1.87 12.80
CA ILE A 57 -40.88 2.51 11.65
C ILE A 57 -39.52 1.85 11.53
N MET A 58 -39.37 1.01 10.51
CA MET A 58 -38.18 0.23 10.25
C MET A 58 -37.44 0.80 9.05
N PHE A 59 -36.19 1.22 9.25
CA PHE A 59 -35.22 1.39 8.17
C PHE A 59 -34.48 0.07 7.94
N HIS A 60 -34.18 -0.22 6.67
CA HIS A 60 -33.51 -1.45 6.25
C HIS A 60 -32.59 -1.16 5.05
N PHE A 61 -31.27 -1.30 5.23
CA PHE A 61 -30.27 -1.22 4.17
C PHE A 61 -29.70 -2.61 3.90
N TYR A 62 -29.70 -3.05 2.64
CA TYR A 62 -29.33 -4.42 2.28
C TYR A 62 -28.75 -4.55 0.87
N GLY A 63 -27.82 -5.49 0.69
CA GLY A 63 -27.16 -5.81 -0.58
C GLY A 63 -27.61 -7.16 -1.12
N VAL A 64 -28.06 -7.21 -2.38
CA VAL A 64 -28.55 -8.43 -3.04
C VAL A 64 -27.73 -8.74 -4.28
N ASN A 65 -27.15 -9.94 -4.28
CA ASN A 65 -26.47 -10.56 -5.41
C ASN A 65 -27.42 -11.53 -6.11
N LYS A 66 -27.52 -11.47 -7.45
CA LYS A 66 -28.35 -12.36 -8.29
C LYS A 66 -27.48 -12.83 -9.46
N VAL A 67 -27.32 -14.14 -9.61
CA VAL A 67 -26.59 -14.79 -10.71
C VAL A 67 -27.49 -15.82 -11.38
N LYS A 68 -27.48 -15.83 -12.71
CA LYS A 68 -28.23 -16.73 -13.58
C LYS A 68 -27.40 -17.04 -14.84
N TRP A 69 -27.47 -18.28 -15.33
CA TRP A 69 -26.98 -18.64 -16.66
C TRP A 69 -27.77 -19.83 -17.22
N ALA A 70 -27.65 -20.06 -18.53
CA ALA A 70 -28.12 -21.27 -19.20
C ALA A 70 -26.99 -22.32 -19.25
N GLU A 71 -27.24 -23.53 -18.77
CA GLU A 71 -26.30 -24.65 -18.80
C GLU A 71 -26.90 -25.81 -19.61
N VAL A 72 -26.15 -26.33 -20.59
CA VAL A 72 -26.60 -27.48 -21.38
C VAL A 72 -26.26 -28.76 -20.62
N VAL A 73 -27.26 -29.35 -19.98
CA VAL A 73 -27.12 -30.57 -19.16
C VAL A 73 -27.68 -31.76 -19.94
N MET A 74 -26.98 -32.90 -19.92
CA MET A 74 -27.52 -34.15 -20.47
C MET A 74 -28.71 -34.61 -19.63
N SER A 75 -29.86 -34.79 -20.27
CA SER A 75 -31.02 -35.47 -19.70
C SER A 75 -30.75 -36.96 -19.46
N SER A 76 -31.61 -37.63 -18.69
CA SER A 76 -31.63 -39.09 -18.54
C SER A 76 -31.78 -39.83 -19.88
N ALA A 77 -32.40 -39.20 -20.88
CA ALA A 77 -32.49 -39.70 -22.26
C ALA A 77 -31.25 -39.39 -23.12
N ARG A 78 -30.15 -38.91 -22.53
CA ARG A 78 -28.90 -38.46 -23.18
C ARG A 78 -29.06 -37.32 -24.21
N MET A 79 -30.23 -36.71 -24.30
CA MET A 79 -30.42 -35.48 -25.09
C MET A 79 -29.88 -34.26 -24.32
N PRO A 80 -29.21 -33.31 -24.97
CA PRO A 80 -28.83 -32.03 -24.36
C PRO A 80 -30.09 -31.21 -24.06
N VAL A 81 -30.23 -30.74 -22.83
CA VAL A 81 -31.34 -29.90 -22.39
C VAL A 81 -30.79 -28.66 -21.70
N GLU A 82 -31.20 -27.49 -22.16
CA GLU A 82 -30.86 -26.21 -21.55
C GLU A 82 -31.57 -26.07 -20.20
N ARG A 83 -30.81 -25.84 -19.13
CA ARG A 83 -31.31 -25.56 -17.78
C ARG A 83 -30.86 -24.18 -17.34
N ASN A 84 -31.82 -23.33 -16.99
CA ASN A 84 -31.54 -22.03 -16.39
C ASN A 84 -31.20 -22.23 -14.90
N GLN A 85 -29.92 -22.08 -14.55
CA GLN A 85 -29.48 -21.99 -13.16
C GLN A 85 -29.80 -20.60 -12.61
N LYS A 86 -30.19 -20.51 -11.34
CA LYS A 86 -30.31 -19.23 -10.60
C LYS A 86 -29.76 -19.39 -9.18
N GLN A 87 -29.03 -18.39 -8.70
CA GLN A 87 -28.71 -18.23 -7.28
C GLN A 87 -28.87 -16.76 -6.88
N LYS A 88 -29.56 -16.51 -5.77
CA LYS A 88 -29.74 -15.19 -5.15
C LYS A 88 -29.16 -15.27 -3.75
N SER A 89 -28.42 -14.26 -3.30
CA SER A 89 -27.87 -14.24 -1.95
C SER A 89 -27.82 -12.84 -1.37
N LEU A 90 -28.17 -12.73 -0.09
CA LEU A 90 -27.94 -11.54 0.72
C LEU A 90 -26.43 -11.40 0.97
N VAL A 91 -25.88 -10.21 0.72
CA VAL A 91 -24.44 -9.89 0.89
C VAL A 91 -24.21 -9.02 2.12
N PHE A 92 -25.17 -8.16 2.45
CA PHE A 92 -25.13 -7.29 3.62
C PHE A 92 -26.56 -7.00 4.09
N GLU A 93 -26.75 -6.80 5.40
CA GLU A 93 -28.04 -6.39 5.97
C GLU A 93 -27.85 -5.53 7.22
N LYS A 94 -28.54 -4.40 7.31
CA LYS A 94 -28.68 -3.59 8.53
C LYS A 94 -30.13 -3.12 8.69
N LYS A 95 -30.75 -3.47 9.82
CA LYS A 95 -32.09 -3.05 10.22
C LYS A 95 -32.00 -2.09 11.41
N ILE A 96 -32.79 -1.02 11.39
CA ILE A 96 -32.88 -0.01 12.46
C ILE A 96 -34.36 0.26 12.73
N SER A 97 -34.77 0.21 14.01
CA SER A 97 -36.11 0.65 14.44
C SER A 97 -35.99 2.02 15.10
N PHE A 98 -36.79 2.98 14.66
CA PHE A 98 -36.83 4.31 15.27
C PHE A 98 -37.82 4.45 16.43
N LEU A 99 -38.60 3.39 16.72
CA LEU A 99 -39.60 3.38 17.79
C LEU A 99 -39.34 2.20 18.74
N PRO A 100 -38.85 2.44 19.97
CA PRO A 100 -38.45 1.40 20.92
C PRO A 100 -39.64 0.82 21.71
N PHE A 101 -40.83 0.74 21.12
CA PHE A 101 -42.08 0.42 21.83
C PHE A 101 -42.79 -0.81 21.24
N HIS A 102 -43.17 -1.76 22.09
CA HIS A 102 -44.13 -2.80 21.73
C HIS A 102 -45.57 -2.26 21.89
N GLY A 103 -46.19 -1.79 20.81
CA GLY A 103 -47.59 -1.36 20.85
C GLY A 103 -48.08 -0.61 19.62
N LYS A 104 -49.35 -0.19 19.64
CA LYS A 104 -49.91 0.78 18.69
C LYS A 104 -49.70 2.19 19.25
N LYS A 105 -49.02 3.07 18.51
CA LYS A 105 -48.88 4.49 18.85
C LYS A 105 -49.50 5.35 17.75
N THR A 106 -50.07 6.50 18.11
CA THR A 106 -50.51 7.50 17.13
C THR A 106 -49.41 8.54 16.98
N ILE A 107 -48.98 8.79 15.75
CA ILE A 107 -48.10 9.90 15.39
C ILE A 107 -48.99 11.03 14.88
N GLY A 108 -48.80 12.25 15.38
CA GLY A 108 -49.63 13.40 15.02
C GLY A 108 -49.34 13.95 13.63
N LYS A 109 -50.22 14.80 13.10
CA LYS A 109 -49.90 15.71 11.99
C LYS A 109 -48.58 16.47 12.27
N GLY A 110 -47.70 16.57 11.29
CA GLY A 110 -46.39 17.24 11.45
C GLY A 110 -45.30 16.66 10.55
N ASN A 111 -44.10 17.25 10.63
CA ASN A 111 -42.88 16.76 9.98
C ASN A 111 -42.01 16.04 11.01
N TYR A 112 -41.45 14.90 10.63
CA TYR A 112 -40.61 14.05 11.47
C TYR A 112 -39.35 13.68 10.70
N GLU A 113 -38.20 13.80 11.35
CA GLU A 113 -36.94 13.28 10.84
C GLU A 113 -36.42 12.22 11.82
N PHE A 114 -36.11 11.04 11.30
CA PHE A 114 -35.50 9.96 12.06
C PHE A 114 -34.05 9.78 11.58
N PRO A 115 -33.05 10.30 12.32
CA PRO A 115 -31.65 10.11 11.95
C PRO A 115 -31.25 8.64 12.09
N PHE A 116 -30.43 8.16 11.16
CA PHE A 116 -29.80 6.85 11.21
C PHE A 116 -28.30 6.96 10.95
N GLU A 117 -27.57 5.97 11.45
CA GLU A 117 -26.14 5.84 11.28
C GLU A 117 -25.82 4.35 11.05
N ILE A 118 -25.02 4.07 10.03
CA ILE A 118 -24.70 2.70 9.60
C ILE A 118 -23.20 2.63 9.35
N HIS A 119 -22.49 1.85 10.16
CA HIS A 119 -21.17 1.39 9.77
C HIS A 119 -21.30 0.35 8.65
N ILE A 120 -20.69 0.65 7.50
CA ILE A 120 -20.63 -0.21 6.32
C ILE A 120 -19.22 -0.79 6.28
N PRO A 121 -19.04 -2.13 6.42
CA PRO A 121 -17.72 -2.76 6.44
C PRO A 121 -16.88 -2.47 5.19
N GLY A 122 -15.57 -2.36 5.36
CA GLY A 122 -14.65 -1.99 4.28
C GLY A 122 -14.39 -3.09 3.25
N ASP A 123 -14.65 -4.34 3.62
CA ASP A 123 -14.63 -5.54 2.77
C ASP A 123 -15.92 -5.72 1.96
N ILE A 124 -16.94 -4.87 2.18
CA ILE A 124 -18.24 -5.02 1.52
C ILE A 124 -18.09 -5.03 -0.01
N PRO A 125 -18.63 -6.03 -0.72
CA PRO A 125 -18.63 -6.06 -2.17
C PRO A 125 -19.17 -4.77 -2.82
N GLU A 126 -18.51 -4.33 -3.88
CA GLU A 126 -18.97 -3.18 -4.67
C GLU A 126 -20.20 -3.52 -5.53
N SER A 127 -20.91 -2.51 -6.01
CA SER A 127 -22.07 -2.70 -6.86
C SER A 127 -21.67 -3.11 -8.28
N ILE A 128 -22.32 -4.14 -8.79
CA ILE A 128 -22.13 -4.66 -10.15
C ILE A 128 -23.45 -4.46 -10.87
N GLU A 129 -23.45 -3.66 -11.93
CA GLU A 129 -24.65 -3.40 -12.73
C GLU A 129 -25.14 -4.65 -13.46
N PRO A 130 -26.44 -4.75 -13.80
CA PRO A 130 -26.99 -5.87 -14.57
C PRO A 130 -26.27 -6.07 -15.90
N TYR A 131 -25.45 -7.11 -15.95
CA TYR A 131 -24.97 -7.70 -17.19
C TYR A 131 -26.01 -8.69 -17.71
N GLU A 132 -26.58 -8.41 -18.89
CA GLU A 132 -27.49 -9.31 -19.60
C GLU A 132 -26.95 -9.63 -21.00
N GLN A 133 -26.59 -10.90 -21.22
CA GLN A 133 -26.23 -11.44 -22.53
C GLN A 133 -26.44 -12.96 -22.53
N GLU A 134 -26.94 -13.52 -23.64
CA GLU A 134 -27.05 -14.98 -23.84
C GLU A 134 -27.75 -15.71 -22.67
N GLY A 135 -28.91 -15.19 -22.27
CA GLY A 135 -29.74 -15.73 -21.19
C GLY A 135 -29.16 -15.59 -19.77
N SER A 136 -27.91 -15.16 -19.66
CA SER A 136 -27.17 -15.00 -18.41
C SER A 136 -27.37 -13.61 -17.82
N LEU A 137 -27.56 -13.54 -16.50
CA LEU A 137 -27.77 -12.32 -15.73
C LEU A 137 -26.88 -12.35 -14.49
N ALA A 138 -26.08 -11.31 -14.28
CA ALA A 138 -25.27 -11.17 -13.07
C ALA A 138 -25.31 -9.72 -12.56
N PHE A 139 -25.64 -9.52 -11.29
CA PHE A 139 -25.55 -8.22 -10.62
C PHE A 139 -25.34 -8.33 -9.10
N LEU A 140 -24.92 -7.21 -8.52
CA LEU A 140 -24.98 -6.93 -7.09
C LEU A 140 -25.46 -5.49 -6.89
N ILE A 141 -26.61 -5.33 -6.25
CA ILE A 141 -27.25 -4.02 -6.01
C ILE A 141 -27.57 -3.81 -4.54
N TYR A 142 -27.39 -2.58 -4.06
CA TYR A 142 -27.74 -2.18 -2.70
C TYR A 142 -29.04 -1.36 -2.70
N LYS A 143 -29.88 -1.58 -1.68
CA LYS A 143 -31.18 -0.92 -1.54
C LYS A 143 -31.37 -0.43 -0.11
N MET A 144 -31.83 0.80 0.04
CA MET A 144 -32.44 1.29 1.27
C MET A 144 -33.96 1.11 1.17
N LYS A 145 -34.61 0.73 2.27
CA LYS A 145 -36.05 0.57 2.38
C LYS A 145 -36.51 1.09 3.73
N VAL A 146 -37.49 1.99 3.73
CA VAL A 146 -38.25 2.33 4.94
C VAL A 146 -39.60 1.65 4.88
N THR A 147 -40.04 1.11 6.02
CA THR A 147 -41.35 0.49 6.21
C THR A 147 -42.00 1.08 7.46
N ILE A 148 -43.09 1.82 7.27
CA ILE A 148 -44.00 2.21 8.35
C ILE A 148 -45.08 1.14 8.44
N GLU A 149 -45.01 0.33 9.50
CA GLU A 149 -45.97 -0.74 9.73
C GLU A 149 -47.24 -0.19 10.38
N ARG A 150 -48.41 -0.48 9.81
CA ARG A 150 -49.71 0.02 10.31
C ARG A 150 -50.53 -1.11 10.96
N PRO A 151 -51.39 -0.80 11.96
CA PRO A 151 -52.22 -1.81 12.62
C PRO A 151 -53.39 -2.27 11.74
N ARG A 152 -53.81 -3.54 11.93
CA ARG A 152 -55.02 -4.23 11.39
C ARG A 152 -55.52 -3.75 10.02
N PHE A 153 -55.26 -4.56 8.98
CA PHE A 153 -55.77 -4.42 7.60
C PHE A 153 -55.35 -3.17 6.82
N LEU A 154 -54.74 -2.16 7.46
CA LEU A 154 -54.07 -1.06 6.76
C LEU A 154 -52.78 -1.55 6.10
N SER A 155 -52.58 -1.22 4.82
CA SER A 155 -51.33 -1.49 4.09
C SER A 155 -50.15 -0.77 4.73
N ASN A 156 -48.98 -1.41 4.76
CA ASN A 156 -47.74 -0.75 5.20
C ASN A 156 -47.35 0.35 4.20
N ILE A 157 -46.81 1.47 4.69
CA ILE A 157 -46.28 2.53 3.84
C ILE A 157 -44.80 2.23 3.64
N VAL A 158 -44.37 2.12 2.37
CA VAL A 158 -43.01 1.70 2.00
C VAL A 158 -42.46 2.68 0.99
N HIS A 159 -41.21 3.07 1.19
CA HIS A 159 -40.39 3.80 0.22
C HIS A 159 -39.03 3.09 0.12
N ARG A 160 -38.42 3.14 -1.07
CA ARG A 160 -37.16 2.44 -1.38
C ARG A 160 -36.29 3.30 -2.27
N GLU A 161 -35.01 3.32 -1.97
CA GLU A 161 -33.97 3.94 -2.79
C GLU A 161 -32.91 2.91 -3.19
N ARG A 162 -32.33 3.09 -4.38
CA ARG A 162 -31.13 2.32 -4.79
C ARG A 162 -29.89 3.06 -4.28
N VAL A 163 -28.90 2.31 -3.84
CA VAL A 163 -27.58 2.83 -3.47
C VAL A 163 -26.52 2.15 -4.32
N ARG A 164 -25.54 2.90 -4.81
CA ARG A 164 -24.37 2.33 -5.48
C ARG A 164 -23.15 2.47 -4.58
N ILE A 165 -22.61 1.34 -4.15
CA ILE A 165 -21.28 1.24 -3.54
C ILE A 165 -20.26 1.13 -4.68
N ILE A 166 -19.28 2.03 -4.76
CA ILE A 166 -18.16 1.93 -5.71
C ILE A 166 -16.81 1.86 -4.99
N ARG A 167 -15.85 1.16 -5.61
CA ARG A 167 -14.45 1.15 -5.20
C ARG A 167 -13.62 2.05 -6.11
N THR A 168 -12.83 2.91 -5.49
CA THR A 168 -11.96 3.86 -6.17
C THR A 168 -10.58 3.84 -5.53
N MET A 169 -9.55 4.29 -6.25
CA MET A 169 -8.20 4.29 -5.71
C MET A 169 -8.03 5.40 -4.65
N PRO A 170 -7.35 5.12 -3.52
CA PRO A 170 -6.49 6.13 -2.91
C PRO A 170 -5.45 6.57 -3.97
N PRO A 171 -5.15 7.86 -4.14
CA PRO A 171 -4.24 8.29 -5.22
C PRO A 171 -2.79 7.75 -5.11
N PHE A 172 -2.44 7.09 -4.00
CA PHE A 172 -1.07 6.73 -3.61
C PHE A 172 -0.81 5.21 -3.61
N SER A 173 -1.65 4.41 -4.27
CA SER A 173 -1.51 2.94 -4.31
C SER A 173 -0.36 2.45 -5.22
N LEU A 174 0.88 2.64 -4.76
CA LEU A 174 2.15 2.30 -5.42
C LEU A 174 2.12 0.96 -6.17
N ASN A 175 1.62 -0.11 -5.53
CA ASN A 175 1.47 -1.49 -6.05
C ASN A 175 0.72 -1.64 -7.40
N LEU A 176 0.07 -0.57 -7.88
CA LEU A 176 -0.70 -0.54 -9.12
C LEU A 176 -0.32 0.59 -10.09
N ILE A 177 0.54 1.52 -9.65
CA ILE A 177 1.07 2.62 -10.49
C ILE A 177 2.22 2.10 -11.38
N HIS A 178 2.91 1.02 -10.97
CA HIS A 178 4.04 0.44 -11.71
C HIS A 178 3.71 0.13 -13.18
N ALA A 179 4.60 0.57 -14.07
CA ALA A 179 4.53 0.28 -15.51
C ALA A 179 4.67 -1.22 -15.79
N VAL A 180 3.69 -1.78 -16.50
CA VAL A 180 3.70 -3.20 -16.87
C VAL A 180 4.38 -3.34 -18.22
N HIS A 181 5.59 -3.87 -18.21
CA HIS A 181 6.31 -4.23 -19.42
C HIS A 181 6.45 -5.75 -19.56
N VAL A 182 6.57 -6.19 -20.81
CA VAL A 182 7.01 -7.53 -21.19
C VAL A 182 8.20 -7.34 -22.13
N GLU A 183 9.39 -7.66 -21.66
CA GLU A 183 10.62 -7.66 -22.45
C GLU A 183 11.16 -9.09 -22.54
N ASP A 184 11.53 -9.53 -23.74
CA ASP A 184 12.07 -10.86 -23.99
C ASP A 184 12.78 -10.92 -25.37
N VAL A 185 13.53 -11.99 -25.60
CA VAL A 185 14.20 -12.27 -26.87
C VAL A 185 13.73 -13.60 -27.42
N TRP A 186 12.93 -13.56 -28.49
CA TRP A 186 12.71 -14.76 -29.30
C TRP A 186 14.00 -15.03 -30.08
N ILE A 187 14.83 -15.90 -29.51
CA ILE A 187 16.12 -16.37 -30.07
C ILE A 187 15.97 -16.69 -31.56
N ASN A 188 16.88 -16.15 -32.37
CA ASN A 188 16.89 -16.27 -33.82
C ASN A 188 15.61 -15.75 -34.53
N LYS A 189 14.87 -14.81 -33.93
CA LYS A 189 13.78 -14.06 -34.59
C LYS A 189 13.75 -12.59 -34.22
N ILE A 190 13.33 -12.25 -33.00
CA ILE A 190 12.93 -10.87 -32.65
C ILE A 190 13.13 -10.60 -31.14
N GLU A 191 13.79 -9.49 -30.83
CA GLU A 191 13.80 -8.86 -29.51
C GLU A 191 12.57 -7.95 -29.39
N TYR A 192 11.88 -7.97 -28.25
CA TYR A 192 10.70 -7.11 -28.05
C TYR A 192 10.62 -6.56 -26.62
N ASN A 193 10.27 -5.29 -26.51
CA ASN A 193 9.76 -4.65 -25.29
C ASN A 193 8.35 -4.11 -25.59
N ILE A 194 7.38 -4.49 -24.76
CA ILE A 194 5.98 -4.06 -24.85
C ILE A 194 5.56 -3.50 -23.49
N ASN A 195 5.27 -2.21 -23.42
CA ASN A 195 5.11 -1.45 -22.17
C ASN A 195 3.76 -0.70 -22.13
N ILE A 196 3.05 -0.77 -21.00
CA ILE A 196 1.97 0.15 -20.62
C ILE A 196 2.38 0.93 -19.35
N PRO A 197 2.25 2.27 -19.29
CA PRO A 197 2.79 3.09 -18.20
C PRO A 197 2.24 2.78 -16.80
N MET A 198 1.06 2.17 -16.69
CA MET A 198 0.42 1.79 -15.43
C MET A 198 -0.40 0.51 -15.61
N LYS A 199 -0.76 -0.14 -14.50
CA LYS A 199 -1.52 -1.41 -14.48
C LYS A 199 -3.03 -1.20 -14.34
N THR A 200 -3.42 -0.05 -13.78
CA THR A 200 -4.79 0.33 -13.46
C THR A 200 -5.24 1.49 -14.32
N TYR A 201 -6.48 1.44 -14.81
CA TYR A 201 -7.09 2.47 -15.63
C TYR A 201 -8.55 2.72 -15.22
N GLU A 202 -9.04 3.92 -15.47
CA GLU A 202 -10.43 4.27 -15.24
C GLU A 202 -11.32 3.89 -16.44
N LEU A 203 -12.58 3.53 -16.18
CA LEU A 203 -13.59 3.40 -17.23
C LEU A 203 -13.77 4.73 -17.97
N GLY A 204 -13.91 4.68 -19.30
CA GLY A 204 -13.90 5.87 -20.16
C GLY A 204 -12.52 6.41 -20.55
N SER A 205 -11.43 5.96 -19.90
CA SER A 205 -10.07 6.39 -20.24
C SER A 205 -9.46 5.61 -21.42
N THR A 206 -8.16 5.78 -21.69
CA THR A 206 -7.45 5.00 -22.71
C THR A 206 -6.14 4.42 -22.18
N ILE A 207 -5.80 3.21 -22.64
CA ILE A 207 -4.54 2.53 -22.32
C ILE A 207 -3.52 2.86 -23.42
N PRO A 208 -2.45 3.64 -23.17
CA PRO A 208 -1.36 3.81 -24.11
C PRO A 208 -0.43 2.59 -24.07
N VAL A 209 -0.20 1.99 -25.23
CA VAL A 209 0.64 0.80 -25.44
C VAL A 209 1.84 1.19 -26.28
N ASN A 210 3.02 1.13 -25.68
CA ASN A 210 4.30 1.40 -26.31
C ASN A 210 4.94 0.05 -26.69
N MET A 211 5.51 -0.06 -27.89
CA MET A 211 6.17 -1.28 -28.38
C MET A 211 7.46 -0.92 -29.10
N ARG A 212 8.56 -1.57 -28.71
CA ARG A 212 9.84 -1.57 -29.41
C ARG A 212 10.12 -3.00 -29.85
N LEU A 213 10.29 -3.22 -31.16
CA LEU A 213 10.47 -4.53 -31.76
C LEU A 213 11.72 -4.49 -32.65
N VAL A 214 12.70 -5.36 -32.42
CA VAL A 214 13.97 -5.38 -33.16
C VAL A 214 14.15 -6.75 -33.82
N SER A 215 14.31 -6.77 -35.14
CA SER A 215 14.57 -8.00 -35.88
C SER A 215 15.99 -8.49 -35.64
N LEU A 216 16.12 -9.78 -35.32
CA LEU A 216 17.40 -10.49 -35.21
C LEU A 216 17.75 -11.26 -36.49
N VAL A 217 16.88 -11.23 -37.50
CA VAL A 217 17.06 -11.94 -38.78
C VAL A 217 16.71 -11.03 -39.96
N LYS A 218 17.56 -11.05 -41.00
CA LYS A 218 17.30 -10.33 -42.26
C LYS A 218 16.01 -10.84 -42.90
N ASN A 219 15.21 -9.93 -43.46
CA ASN A 219 13.95 -10.20 -44.16
C ASN A 219 12.77 -10.73 -43.30
N LEU A 220 12.85 -10.70 -41.97
CA LEU A 220 11.67 -10.86 -41.10
C LEU A 220 10.74 -9.65 -41.28
N ARG A 221 9.43 -9.88 -41.48
CA ARG A 221 8.43 -8.79 -41.66
C ARG A 221 7.28 -8.89 -40.65
N ILE A 222 6.74 -7.76 -40.22
CA ILE A 222 5.52 -7.71 -39.39
C ILE A 222 4.28 -7.52 -40.27
N SER A 223 3.43 -8.53 -40.35
CA SER A 223 2.20 -8.51 -41.16
C SER A 223 1.07 -7.68 -40.52
N LYS A 224 0.85 -7.88 -39.22
CA LYS A 224 -0.21 -7.22 -38.44
C LYS A 224 0.12 -7.24 -36.97
N ILE A 225 -0.33 -6.21 -36.24
CA ILE A 225 -0.41 -6.21 -34.78
C ILE A 225 -1.88 -6.03 -34.39
N THR A 226 -2.37 -6.85 -33.47
CA THR A 226 -3.71 -6.72 -32.88
C THR A 226 -3.59 -6.62 -31.36
N CYS A 227 -3.96 -5.46 -30.83
CA CYS A 227 -4.07 -5.21 -29.40
C CYS A 227 -5.56 -5.24 -29.03
N SER A 228 -5.97 -6.04 -28.06
CA SER A 228 -7.38 -6.16 -27.64
C SER A 228 -7.51 -6.21 -26.12
N LEU A 229 -8.34 -5.34 -25.55
CA LEU A 229 -8.78 -5.43 -24.17
C LEU A 229 -9.84 -6.53 -24.05
N ARG A 230 -9.58 -7.51 -23.18
CA ARG A 230 -10.51 -8.62 -22.91
C ARG A 230 -10.91 -8.65 -21.46
N GLU A 231 -12.21 -8.76 -21.24
CA GLU A 231 -12.86 -8.99 -19.95
C GLU A 231 -13.11 -10.50 -19.81
N TYR A 232 -12.80 -11.03 -18.63
CA TYR A 232 -13.04 -12.42 -18.26
C TYR A 232 -14.01 -12.43 -17.08
N ILE A 233 -15.27 -12.74 -17.32
CA ILE A 233 -16.29 -12.94 -16.28
C ILE A 233 -16.30 -14.42 -15.90
N THR A 234 -16.25 -14.73 -14.61
CA THR A 234 -16.43 -16.06 -14.04
C THR A 234 -17.63 -16.05 -13.10
N LEU A 235 -18.64 -16.84 -13.40
CA LEU A 235 -19.79 -17.09 -12.52
C LEU A 235 -19.61 -18.42 -11.78
N LYS A 236 -20.03 -18.49 -10.51
CA LYS A 236 -19.88 -19.68 -9.65
C LYS A 236 -21.16 -19.97 -8.85
N ILE A 237 -21.66 -21.20 -8.89
CA ILE A 237 -22.82 -21.67 -8.10
C ILE A 237 -22.47 -23.03 -7.48
N THR A 238 -22.92 -23.27 -6.26
CA THR A 238 -22.87 -24.61 -5.64
C THR A 238 -24.04 -25.43 -6.17
N SER A 239 -23.78 -26.44 -7.01
CA SER A 239 -24.85 -27.20 -7.66
C SER A 239 -25.50 -28.20 -6.70
N GLY A 240 -26.79 -28.00 -6.42
CA GLY A 240 -27.55 -28.79 -5.43
C GLY A 240 -27.73 -30.27 -5.75
N TYR A 241 -27.25 -30.76 -6.91
CA TYR A 241 -27.33 -32.18 -7.26
C TYR A 241 -26.21 -33.05 -6.64
N LEU A 242 -25.07 -32.43 -6.28
CA LEU A 242 -23.92 -33.11 -5.63
C LEU A 242 -23.13 -32.22 -4.66
N GLY A 243 -23.50 -30.95 -4.47
CA GLY A 243 -22.71 -29.97 -3.69
C GLY A 243 -21.44 -29.47 -4.40
N LEU A 244 -21.16 -29.95 -5.62
CA LEU A 244 -19.99 -29.57 -6.40
C LEU A 244 -20.13 -28.13 -6.96
N PRO A 245 -19.03 -27.35 -7.02
CA PRO A 245 -19.05 -26.00 -7.57
C PRO A 245 -19.07 -26.00 -9.10
N SER A 246 -20.19 -25.58 -9.70
CA SER A 246 -20.26 -25.29 -11.14
C SER A 246 -19.65 -23.91 -11.43
N LYS A 247 -18.86 -23.82 -12.50
CA LYS A 247 -18.15 -22.61 -12.95
C LYS A 247 -18.50 -22.34 -14.41
N TYR A 248 -19.00 -21.15 -14.70
CA TYR A 248 -19.25 -20.66 -16.07
C TYR A 248 -18.30 -19.51 -16.38
N GLU A 249 -17.68 -19.50 -17.57
CA GLU A 249 -16.72 -18.46 -17.99
C GLU A 249 -17.15 -17.81 -19.30
N ILE A 250 -17.20 -16.47 -19.28
CA ILE A 250 -17.53 -15.62 -20.42
C ILE A 250 -16.31 -14.74 -20.71
N VAL A 251 -15.91 -14.63 -21.98
CA VAL A 251 -14.77 -13.79 -22.39
C VAL A 251 -15.22 -12.78 -23.44
N ARG A 252 -15.45 -11.53 -23.01
CA ARG A 252 -15.81 -10.43 -23.94
C ARG A 252 -14.56 -9.74 -24.47
N GLN A 253 -14.59 -9.31 -25.73
CA GLN A 253 -13.61 -8.37 -26.29
C GLN A 253 -14.19 -6.96 -26.22
N ILE A 254 -13.77 -6.21 -25.22
CA ILE A 254 -14.30 -4.88 -24.88
C ILE A 254 -13.91 -3.84 -25.94
N SER A 255 -12.64 -3.86 -26.36
CA SER A 255 -12.14 -3.01 -27.43
C SER A 255 -10.94 -3.66 -28.11
N ALA A 256 -10.68 -3.29 -29.37
CA ALA A 256 -9.54 -3.76 -30.12
C ALA A 256 -9.04 -2.72 -31.12
N SER A 257 -7.71 -2.64 -31.25
CA SER A 257 -7.02 -1.76 -32.18
C SER A 257 -6.02 -2.59 -33.00
N LYS A 258 -5.90 -2.27 -34.29
CA LYS A 258 -5.11 -3.04 -35.25
C LYS A 258 -4.12 -2.12 -35.96
N ILE A 259 -2.90 -2.63 -36.15
CA ILE A 259 -1.86 -2.03 -36.99
C ILE A 259 -1.67 -2.98 -38.18
N ARG A 260 -1.61 -2.40 -39.37
CA ARG A 260 -1.34 -3.05 -40.66
C ARG A 260 -0.34 -2.16 -41.41
N ASN A 261 0.32 -2.71 -42.42
CA ASN A 261 1.21 -1.96 -43.32
C ASN A 261 2.36 -1.26 -42.56
N LEU A 262 3.13 -2.03 -41.78
CA LEU A 262 4.37 -1.54 -41.17
C LEU A 262 5.47 -1.42 -42.25
N PRO A 263 6.49 -0.55 -42.07
CA PRO A 263 7.60 -0.44 -43.02
C PRO A 263 8.35 -1.76 -43.20
N GLU A 264 8.57 -2.18 -44.45
CA GLU A 264 9.16 -3.49 -44.77
C GLU A 264 10.70 -3.54 -44.63
N ASN A 265 11.36 -2.38 -44.54
CA ASN A 265 12.82 -2.24 -44.58
C ASN A 265 13.44 -1.75 -43.26
N GLU A 266 12.68 -1.75 -42.16
CA GLU A 266 13.17 -1.37 -40.82
C GLU A 266 13.66 -2.60 -40.05
N ASN A 267 14.84 -2.52 -39.44
CA ASN A 267 15.31 -3.53 -38.48
C ASN A 267 14.77 -3.31 -37.06
N GLU A 268 14.22 -2.11 -36.78
CA GLU A 268 13.64 -1.74 -35.49
C GLU A 268 12.35 -0.95 -35.73
N TRP A 269 11.23 -1.45 -35.19
CA TRP A 269 9.94 -0.76 -35.21
C TRP A 269 9.64 -0.17 -33.82
N LYS A 270 9.44 1.15 -33.75
CA LYS A 270 9.00 1.86 -32.54
C LYS A 270 7.57 2.35 -32.74
N LEU A 271 6.64 1.81 -31.96
CA LEU A 271 5.20 1.93 -32.19
C LEU A 271 4.48 2.36 -30.91
N GLN A 272 3.55 3.30 -31.04
CA GLN A 272 2.65 3.71 -29.96
C GLN A 272 1.20 3.54 -30.41
N LYS A 273 0.36 2.96 -29.54
CA LYS A 273 -1.07 2.74 -29.86
C LYS A 273 -1.94 2.86 -28.62
N THR A 274 -3.08 3.55 -28.73
CA THR A 274 -4.08 3.63 -27.67
C THR A 274 -5.16 2.54 -27.82
N ILE A 275 -5.70 2.11 -26.68
CA ILE A 275 -6.86 1.22 -26.55
C ILE A 275 -7.89 1.92 -25.68
N ASN A 276 -9.04 2.28 -26.26
CA ASN A 276 -10.09 2.98 -25.53
C ASN A 276 -10.83 2.01 -24.60
N ILE A 277 -11.18 2.47 -23.41
CA ILE A 277 -12.03 1.76 -22.45
C ILE A 277 -13.42 2.41 -22.49
N PRO A 278 -14.52 1.65 -22.66
CA PRO A 278 -15.86 2.22 -22.62
C PRO A 278 -16.16 2.89 -21.28
N SER A 279 -16.90 4.00 -21.31
CA SER A 279 -17.42 4.67 -20.10
C SER A 279 -18.69 4.02 -19.56
N SER A 280 -19.45 3.27 -20.37
CA SER A 280 -20.69 2.63 -19.92
C SER A 280 -20.43 1.31 -19.19
N LEU A 281 -20.98 1.19 -17.98
CA LEU A 281 -20.92 -0.01 -17.12
C LEU A 281 -21.56 -1.26 -17.77
N SER A 282 -22.49 -1.10 -18.72
CA SER A 282 -23.02 -2.24 -19.49
C SER A 282 -22.04 -2.74 -20.57
N SER A 283 -21.19 -1.84 -21.06
CA SER A 283 -20.21 -2.11 -22.12
C SER A 283 -18.89 -2.64 -21.57
N CYS A 284 -18.52 -2.29 -20.33
CA CYS A 284 -17.38 -2.83 -19.61
C CYS A 284 -17.65 -2.82 -18.10
N ILE A 285 -17.47 -3.95 -17.43
CA ILE A 285 -17.58 -4.06 -15.96
C ILE A 285 -16.22 -3.66 -15.34
N GLN A 286 -16.18 -3.31 -14.06
CA GLN A 286 -14.94 -3.10 -13.31
C GLN A 286 -14.26 -4.42 -12.88
N ASN A 287 -13.04 -4.36 -12.33
CA ASN A 287 -12.35 -5.54 -11.77
C ASN A 287 -12.88 -5.90 -10.37
N CYS A 288 -13.63 -6.99 -10.24
CA CYS A 288 -14.18 -7.47 -8.97
C CYS A 288 -13.95 -8.97 -8.72
N ASP A 289 -14.06 -9.42 -7.46
CA ASP A 289 -13.89 -10.83 -7.05
C ASP A 289 -14.89 -11.24 -5.96
N VAL A 290 -16.16 -10.89 -6.18
CA VAL A 290 -17.22 -11.02 -5.18
C VAL A 290 -17.79 -12.45 -5.13
N LYS A 291 -18.63 -12.72 -4.13
CA LYS A 291 -19.36 -13.99 -4.03
C LYS A 291 -20.10 -14.25 -5.36
N HIS A 292 -20.00 -15.46 -5.91
CA HIS A 292 -20.61 -15.86 -7.19
C HIS A 292 -20.15 -15.14 -8.49
N ILE A 293 -19.52 -13.96 -8.45
CA ILE A 293 -19.14 -13.16 -9.64
C ILE A 293 -17.70 -12.67 -9.53
N LYS A 294 -16.84 -12.98 -10.52
CA LYS A 294 -15.45 -12.51 -10.60
C LYS A 294 -15.15 -11.96 -11.99
N VAL A 295 -14.59 -10.76 -12.08
CA VAL A 295 -14.27 -10.09 -13.35
C VAL A 295 -12.79 -9.69 -13.37
N ARG A 296 -12.06 -10.06 -14.43
CA ARG A 296 -10.64 -9.73 -14.61
C ARG A 296 -10.35 -9.25 -16.03
N HIS A 297 -9.56 -8.19 -16.18
CA HIS A 297 -9.16 -7.66 -17.49
C HIS A 297 -7.75 -8.05 -17.90
N LYS A 298 -7.53 -8.25 -19.21
CA LYS A 298 -6.22 -8.49 -19.82
C LYS A 298 -6.11 -7.78 -21.16
N LEU A 299 -5.01 -7.06 -21.38
CA LEU A 299 -4.59 -6.57 -22.68
C LEU A 299 -3.86 -7.71 -23.42
N LYS A 300 -4.52 -8.29 -24.42
CA LYS A 300 -3.94 -9.29 -25.31
C LYS A 300 -3.32 -8.61 -26.53
N ILE A 301 -2.07 -8.93 -26.84
CA ILE A 301 -1.34 -8.38 -27.97
C ILE A 301 -0.83 -9.55 -28.82
N ILE A 302 -1.19 -9.55 -30.11
CA ILE A 302 -0.80 -10.57 -31.08
C ILE A 302 -0.04 -9.87 -32.21
N ILE A 303 1.23 -10.21 -32.38
CA ILE A 303 2.10 -9.72 -33.46
C ILE A 303 2.32 -10.88 -34.42
N THR A 304 1.86 -10.76 -35.65
CA THR A 304 2.04 -11.80 -36.67
C THR A 304 3.25 -11.45 -37.54
N LEU A 305 4.23 -12.34 -37.52
CA LEU A 305 5.50 -12.26 -38.23
C LEU A 305 5.46 -13.15 -39.47
N ILE A 306 6.04 -12.66 -40.57
CA ILE A 306 6.38 -13.46 -41.74
C ILE A 306 7.89 -13.68 -41.67
N ASN A 307 8.30 -14.95 -41.62
CA ASN A 307 9.70 -15.37 -41.56
C ASN A 307 10.33 -15.36 -42.97
N PRO A 308 11.67 -15.37 -43.11
CA PRO A 308 12.33 -15.30 -44.43
C PRO A 308 12.07 -16.49 -45.37
N ASP A 309 11.62 -17.62 -44.82
CA ASP A 309 11.15 -18.82 -45.52
C ASP A 309 9.66 -18.75 -45.96
N GLY A 310 8.97 -17.65 -45.66
CA GLY A 310 7.54 -17.45 -45.90
C GLY A 310 6.62 -18.01 -44.82
N HIS A 311 7.13 -18.73 -43.81
CA HIS A 311 6.32 -19.26 -42.72
C HIS A 311 5.75 -18.14 -41.84
N ILE A 312 4.55 -18.33 -41.28
CA ILE A 312 3.90 -17.34 -40.41
C ILE A 312 4.10 -17.73 -38.94
N SER A 313 4.60 -16.81 -38.11
CA SER A 313 4.70 -16.98 -36.65
C SER A 313 3.87 -15.94 -35.91
N GLU A 314 3.41 -16.24 -34.70
CA GLU A 314 2.71 -15.28 -33.85
C GLU A 314 3.39 -15.14 -32.49
N LEU A 315 3.84 -13.92 -32.17
CA LEU A 315 4.14 -13.54 -30.79
C LEU A 315 2.83 -13.15 -30.09
N ARG A 316 2.63 -13.62 -28.84
CA ARG A 316 1.38 -13.45 -28.10
C ARG A 316 1.62 -12.98 -26.65
N ALA A 317 1.65 -11.67 -26.43
CA ALA A 317 1.77 -11.06 -25.11
C ALA A 317 0.39 -10.88 -24.42
N SER A 318 0.40 -10.76 -23.09
CA SER A 318 -0.81 -10.83 -22.26
C SER A 318 -0.69 -10.06 -20.94
N LEU A 319 -0.76 -8.74 -20.99
CA LEU A 319 -0.58 -7.87 -19.82
C LEU A 319 -1.88 -7.86 -18.97
N PRO A 320 -1.81 -7.99 -17.63
CA PRO A 320 -2.98 -7.84 -16.76
C PRO A 320 -3.42 -6.37 -16.67
N ILE A 321 -4.72 -6.13 -16.61
CA ILE A 321 -5.32 -4.80 -16.47
C ILE A 321 -6.26 -4.78 -15.26
N VAL A 322 -6.32 -3.65 -14.57
CA VAL A 322 -7.34 -3.34 -13.55
C VAL A 322 -8.18 -2.17 -14.04
N LEU A 323 -9.51 -2.34 -14.11
CA LEU A 323 -10.46 -1.29 -14.46
C LEU A 323 -11.32 -0.90 -13.27
N LEU A 324 -11.58 0.41 -13.12
CA LEU A 324 -12.27 1.00 -11.97
C LEU A 324 -13.24 2.11 -12.38
N ILE A 325 -14.21 2.42 -11.52
CA ILE A 325 -15.27 3.41 -11.77
C ILE A 325 -14.84 4.77 -11.18
N PRO A 326 -14.68 5.85 -11.99
CA PRO A 326 -14.48 7.20 -11.45
C PRO A 326 -15.71 7.67 -10.64
N PRO A 327 -15.55 8.38 -9.52
CA PRO A 327 -16.69 9.03 -8.84
C PRO A 327 -17.46 9.97 -9.78
N ALA A 328 -16.73 10.73 -10.60
CA ALA A 328 -17.29 11.71 -11.52
C ALA A 328 -18.09 11.07 -12.67
N LEU A 329 -17.74 9.86 -13.11
CA LEU A 329 -18.43 9.14 -14.19
C LEU A 329 -19.86 8.71 -13.80
N LEU A 330 -20.22 8.81 -12.52
CA LEU A 330 -21.59 8.59 -12.04
C LEU A 330 -22.45 9.87 -12.00
N VAL A 331 -21.87 11.04 -12.31
CA VAL A 331 -22.55 12.34 -12.36
C VAL A 331 -22.55 12.80 -13.82
N ASN A 332 -23.60 12.44 -14.56
CA ASN A 332 -23.64 12.70 -16.01
C ASN A 332 -23.80 14.19 -16.34
N ASN A 333 -22.86 14.68 -17.13
CA ASN A 333 -22.74 16.00 -17.77
C ASN A 333 -22.43 17.21 -16.86
N GLU A 334 -21.51 18.01 -17.42
CA GLU A 334 -20.98 19.29 -16.94
C GLU A 334 -20.05 19.26 -15.71
N TYR A 335 -19.07 20.18 -15.73
CA TYR A 335 -17.96 20.26 -14.79
C TYR A 335 -18.45 20.58 -13.38
N TYR A 336 -17.87 19.95 -12.35
CA TYR A 336 -17.96 20.44 -10.98
C TYR A 336 -16.61 20.70 -10.33
N THR A 337 -16.39 21.99 -10.07
CA THR A 337 -15.43 22.52 -9.09
C THR A 337 -15.79 22.02 -7.69
N TYR A 338 -14.80 21.87 -6.81
CA TYR A 338 -15.03 21.54 -5.40
C TYR A 338 -15.91 22.60 -4.70
N PRO A 339 -16.85 22.20 -3.83
CA PRO A 339 -17.55 23.14 -2.95
C PRO A 339 -16.61 23.71 -1.89
N ASN A 340 -16.52 25.03 -1.79
CA ASN A 340 -15.84 25.71 -0.67
C ASN A 340 -16.58 25.41 0.64
N GLY A 341 -15.87 25.14 1.74
CA GLY A 341 -16.55 24.79 3.00
C GLY A 341 -15.73 24.62 4.28
N ILE A 342 -14.40 24.76 4.28
CA ILE A 342 -13.60 24.86 5.52
C ILE A 342 -12.79 26.15 5.47
N GLU A 343 -13.18 27.12 6.29
CA GLU A 343 -12.44 28.36 6.50
C GLU A 343 -11.30 28.10 7.49
N LEU A 344 -10.22 27.48 7.00
CA LEU A 344 -8.94 27.44 7.71
C LEU A 344 -8.40 28.88 7.79
N GLN A 345 -8.58 29.50 8.95
CA GLN A 345 -8.15 30.87 9.21
C GLN A 345 -6.62 30.92 9.36
N LEU A 346 -5.93 30.99 8.22
CA LEU A 346 -4.48 31.17 8.12
C LEU A 346 -4.01 32.35 8.99
N PRO A 347 -2.88 32.24 9.71
CA PRO A 347 -2.28 33.36 10.40
C PRO A 347 -2.02 34.52 9.43
N SER A 348 -2.58 35.71 9.70
CA SER A 348 -2.35 36.86 8.84
C SER A 348 -0.87 37.27 8.86
N TYR A 349 -0.34 37.68 7.71
CA TYR A 349 1.06 38.10 7.48
C TYR A 349 1.55 39.30 8.34
N ASN A 350 0.76 39.77 9.31
CA ASN A 350 1.07 40.91 10.18
C ASN A 350 1.68 40.52 11.54
N SER A 351 1.74 39.24 11.93
CA SER A 351 2.20 38.81 13.26
C SER A 351 3.73 38.67 13.41
N HIS A 352 4.50 38.64 12.33
CA HIS A 352 5.97 38.65 12.39
C HIS A 352 6.52 40.07 12.55
N ILE A 353 6.60 40.51 13.80
CA ILE A 353 7.41 41.68 14.19
C ILE A 353 8.89 41.26 14.11
N TYR A 354 9.55 41.51 12.96
CA TYR A 354 10.93 42.00 12.89
C TYR A 354 11.29 42.54 11.49
N ASP A 355 10.82 41.92 10.40
CA ASP A 355 11.21 42.28 9.02
C ASP A 355 10.39 43.43 8.41
N ARG A 356 10.43 44.62 9.03
CA ARG A 356 9.94 45.88 8.44
C ARG A 356 10.97 47.00 8.45
N ILE A 357 12.15 46.75 7.88
CA ILE A 357 13.17 47.78 7.63
C ILE A 357 13.58 47.81 6.16
N TRP A 358 12.64 48.14 5.26
CA TRP A 358 12.97 48.90 4.03
C TRP A 358 11.76 49.62 3.38
N ASN A 359 11.18 50.58 4.10
CA ASN A 359 10.27 51.58 3.51
C ASN A 359 10.80 52.97 3.91
N GLY A 360 11.80 53.49 3.18
CA GLY A 360 12.58 54.64 3.66
C GLY A 360 13.59 55.30 2.71
N VAL A 361 13.45 55.17 1.40
CA VAL A 361 14.20 56.03 0.44
C VAL A 361 13.23 56.57 -0.62
N SER A 362 13.17 57.90 -0.78
CA SER A 362 12.21 58.58 -1.64
C SER A 362 12.70 58.78 -3.08
N SER A 363 11.75 58.98 -3.99
CA SER A 363 11.96 59.19 -5.43
C SER A 363 12.60 60.53 -5.80
N ILE A 364 13.40 60.52 -6.87
CA ILE A 364 13.73 61.69 -7.70
C ILE A 364 13.49 61.32 -9.18
N HIS A 365 13.25 62.33 -10.02
CA HIS A 365 12.50 62.25 -11.28
C HIS A 365 13.25 61.67 -12.52
N PRO A 366 12.50 61.21 -13.55
CA PRO A 366 13.03 60.69 -14.81
C PRO A 366 13.22 61.78 -15.89
N ASN A 367 14.05 61.51 -16.91
CA ASN A 367 13.87 62.04 -18.27
C ASN A 367 14.80 61.40 -19.33
N GLN A 368 14.52 61.68 -20.61
CA GLN A 368 15.35 61.44 -21.82
C GLN A 368 15.55 60.00 -22.34
N SER A 369 14.65 59.62 -23.26
CA SER A 369 15.03 59.06 -24.58
C SER A 369 15.14 60.23 -25.59
N PRO A 370 15.61 60.08 -26.85
CA PRO A 370 16.10 58.88 -27.55
C PRO A 370 17.45 59.10 -28.30
N SER A 371 17.94 58.09 -29.05
CA SER A 371 18.34 58.16 -30.48
C SER A 371 19.27 56.99 -30.87
N ALA A 372 19.46 56.77 -32.18
CA ALA A 372 20.20 55.65 -32.76
C ALA A 372 21.63 56.02 -33.19
N HIS A 373 22.49 55.03 -33.42
CA HIS A 373 23.14 54.80 -34.74
C HIS A 373 23.96 53.50 -34.75
N ASP A 374 24.04 52.87 -35.94
CA ASP A 374 25.12 52.06 -36.55
C ASP A 374 25.89 50.95 -35.76
N ALA A 375 26.67 50.06 -36.38
CA ALA A 375 26.52 49.14 -37.53
C ALA A 375 27.87 48.38 -37.72
N LEU A 376 27.83 47.06 -37.99
CA LEU A 376 28.83 46.26 -38.74
C LEU A 376 30.35 46.31 -38.39
N VAL A 377 30.88 45.24 -37.77
CA VAL A 377 31.67 44.14 -38.41
C VAL A 377 32.62 44.51 -39.60
N PRO A 378 33.88 44.00 -39.77
CA PRO A 378 34.89 43.42 -38.82
C PRO A 378 36.42 43.67 -39.11
N SER A 379 37.30 43.20 -38.20
CA SER A 379 38.65 42.56 -38.46
C SER A 379 39.92 43.33 -38.96
N HIS A 380 41.07 42.64 -38.81
CA HIS A 380 42.40 42.75 -39.50
C HIS A 380 43.61 43.53 -38.91
N PHE A 381 44.69 42.75 -38.63
CA PHE A 381 46.14 42.89 -39.00
C PHE A 381 46.99 44.09 -38.46
N ILE A 382 48.35 44.16 -38.51
CA ILE A 382 49.46 43.53 -39.30
C ILE A 382 50.73 43.18 -38.45
N ASN A 383 51.42 42.12 -38.88
CA ASN A 383 52.82 41.61 -38.75
C ASN A 383 53.99 42.44 -38.12
N ASN A 384 54.97 41.71 -37.55
CA ASN A 384 56.32 41.46 -38.15
C ASN A 384 57.03 40.31 -37.37
N SER A 385 57.34 39.12 -37.93
CA SER A 385 58.32 38.74 -38.98
C SER A 385 59.78 38.73 -38.45
N THR A 386 60.69 37.78 -38.75
CA THR A 386 60.81 36.67 -39.75
C THR A 386 61.16 35.32 -39.02
N ASN A 387 61.75 34.20 -39.52
CA ASN A 387 62.43 33.80 -40.77
C ASN A 387 62.52 32.23 -40.94
N SER A 388 63.07 31.76 -42.09
CA SER A 388 63.84 30.50 -42.37
C SER A 388 63.61 29.18 -41.57
N THR A 389 63.37 27.99 -42.16
CA THR A 389 63.30 27.54 -43.57
C THR A 389 62.53 26.19 -43.73
N HIS A 390 61.68 26.08 -44.77
CA HIS A 390 61.42 24.93 -45.69
C HIS A 390 61.15 23.46 -45.19
N PRO A 391 60.46 22.59 -45.98
CA PRO A 391 59.32 22.87 -46.90
C PRO A 391 58.26 21.74 -47.12
N HIS A 392 57.07 22.11 -47.66
CA HIS A 392 56.23 21.37 -48.65
C HIS A 392 55.60 19.97 -48.30
N ASN A 393 54.55 19.42 -48.93
CA ASN A 393 53.42 19.81 -49.83
C ASN A 393 52.53 18.54 -50.06
N VAL A 394 51.21 18.51 -50.37
CA VAL A 394 50.06 19.44 -50.36
C VAL A 394 48.76 18.64 -50.05
N ASP A 395 47.63 19.33 -49.91
CA ASP A 395 46.19 18.95 -50.06
C ASP A 395 45.86 18.58 -51.56
N PRO A 396 44.63 18.59 -52.17
CA PRO A 396 43.24 18.68 -51.67
C PRO A 396 42.11 17.87 -52.41
N THR A 397 40.96 17.71 -51.74
CA THR A 397 39.54 17.81 -52.28
C THR A 397 38.88 16.86 -53.32
N ARG A 398 37.53 16.80 -53.20
CA ARG A 398 36.45 16.81 -54.25
C ARG A 398 35.92 15.52 -54.93
N SER A 399 34.84 14.98 -54.33
CA SER A 399 33.44 14.95 -54.85
C SER A 399 33.00 14.25 -56.16
N VAL A 400 31.81 13.60 -56.08
CA VAL A 400 30.78 13.30 -57.12
C VAL A 400 30.69 11.84 -57.66
N SER A 401 29.45 11.34 -57.69
CA SER A 401 28.81 10.28 -58.52
C SER A 401 29.20 8.79 -58.46
N ASN A 402 28.17 7.98 -58.14
CA ASN A 402 27.61 6.84 -58.90
C ASN A 402 28.30 5.45 -59.03
N ASP A 403 27.47 4.45 -58.73
CA ASP A 403 27.13 3.26 -59.54
C ASP A 403 28.07 2.05 -59.74
N SER A 404 27.56 0.93 -59.23
CA SER A 404 27.31 -0.35 -59.95
C SER A 404 28.38 -1.45 -60.10
N GLU A 405 28.04 -2.55 -59.42
CA GLU A 405 27.95 -3.94 -59.92
C GLU A 405 29.20 -4.84 -60.16
N ARG A 406 29.05 -6.07 -59.61
CA ARG A 406 29.37 -7.41 -60.17
C ARG A 406 30.79 -8.01 -60.16
N GLN A 407 30.88 -9.14 -59.44
CA GLN A 407 31.19 -10.52 -59.92
C GLN A 407 32.57 -10.81 -60.59
N GLN A 408 33.19 -12.00 -60.52
CA GLN A 408 32.78 -13.34 -60.06
C GLN A 408 33.99 -14.29 -59.86
N TYR A 409 33.81 -15.43 -59.16
CA TYR A 409 34.51 -16.74 -59.34
C TYR A 409 36.03 -16.85 -59.02
N ALA A 410 36.64 -18.03 -58.77
CA ALA A 410 36.17 -19.43 -58.51
C ALA A 410 37.30 -20.29 -57.84
N GLU A 411 37.12 -21.62 -57.82
CA GLU A 411 38.08 -22.74 -57.59
C GLU A 411 38.41 -23.18 -56.13
N GLU A 412 38.79 -24.45 -55.85
CA GLU A 412 38.10 -25.74 -56.12
C GLU A 412 38.75 -26.92 -55.32
N SER A 413 38.24 -28.16 -55.50
CA SER A 413 38.81 -29.49 -55.09
C SER A 413 38.60 -29.96 -53.62
N GLN A 414 37.79 -31.01 -53.34
CA GLN A 414 37.93 -32.49 -53.54
C GLN A 414 38.69 -33.21 -52.39
N ASN A 415 38.35 -34.44 -51.90
CA ASN A 415 37.19 -35.32 -52.16
C ASN A 415 36.96 -36.42 -51.08
N ILE A 416 35.67 -36.68 -50.78
CA ILE A 416 34.93 -37.97 -50.63
C ILE A 416 35.49 -39.15 -49.79
N VAL A 417 34.60 -39.73 -48.95
CA VAL A 417 34.33 -41.17 -48.66
C VAL A 417 33.63 -41.26 -47.28
N GLN A 418 32.65 -42.09 -46.91
CA GLN A 418 31.48 -42.83 -47.48
C GLN A 418 30.64 -43.26 -46.22
N ASP A 419 29.37 -43.68 -46.15
CA ASP A 419 28.09 -43.65 -46.92
C ASP A 419 26.99 -44.19 -45.93
N GLN A 420 25.67 -44.27 -46.13
CA GLN A 420 24.73 -44.00 -47.24
C GLN A 420 23.29 -43.72 -46.69
N GLU A 421 22.43 -43.08 -47.49
CA GLU A 421 20.98 -43.31 -47.75
C GLU A 421 19.96 -43.71 -46.62
N ASN A 422 18.85 -42.99 -46.36
CA ASN A 422 17.60 -42.73 -47.15
C ASN A 422 16.47 -43.78 -46.88
N ASP A 423 15.15 -43.52 -46.98
CA ASP A 423 14.37 -42.27 -47.15
C ASP A 423 12.88 -42.46 -46.73
N HIS A 424 12.13 -41.34 -46.58
CA HIS A 424 10.68 -41.16 -46.89
C HIS A 424 9.61 -42.15 -46.28
N ASN A 425 8.27 -41.90 -46.24
CA ASN A 425 7.41 -40.72 -46.46
C ASN A 425 6.09 -40.83 -45.65
N GLN A 426 5.28 -39.76 -45.70
CA GLN A 426 3.80 -39.62 -45.68
C GLN A 426 2.87 -40.86 -45.52
N ALA A 427 1.60 -40.78 -45.06
CA ALA A 427 0.79 -39.78 -44.32
C ALA A 427 -0.64 -40.35 -44.03
N ASN A 428 -1.48 -39.57 -43.32
CA ASN A 428 -2.96 -39.58 -43.33
C ASN A 428 -3.81 -40.80 -42.83
N SER A 429 -4.34 -40.61 -41.62
CA SER A 429 -5.80 -40.51 -41.35
C SER A 429 -6.70 -41.73 -41.00
N ARG A 430 -7.30 -41.62 -39.80
CA ARG A 430 -8.71 -41.89 -39.40
C ARG A 430 -9.28 -43.33 -39.21
N SER A 431 -10.08 -43.41 -38.13
CA SER A 431 -11.33 -44.19 -37.91
C SER A 431 -11.33 -45.72 -37.64
N SER A 432 -11.19 -46.03 -36.33
CA SER A 432 -12.28 -46.54 -35.46
C SER A 432 -12.77 -48.02 -35.45
N ARG A 433 -12.76 -48.57 -34.21
CA ARG A 433 -13.85 -49.27 -33.46
C ARG A 433 -14.06 -50.81 -33.55
N TYR A 434 -14.00 -51.43 -32.35
CA TYR A 434 -14.57 -52.73 -31.90
C TYR A 434 -14.02 -53.99 -32.61
N PHE A 435 -13.97 -55.21 -32.04
CA PHE A 435 -14.66 -55.85 -30.90
C PHE A 435 -13.71 -56.72 -30.00
N THR A 436 -14.26 -57.33 -28.94
CA THR A 436 -13.67 -58.34 -28.00
C THR A 436 -14.09 -59.80 -28.41
N PRO A 437 -13.82 -60.94 -27.70
CA PRO A 437 -13.31 -61.15 -26.33
C PRO A 437 -12.37 -62.39 -26.07
N SER A 438 -12.23 -62.74 -24.77
CA SER A 438 -12.02 -64.07 -24.12
C SER A 438 -10.69 -64.86 -24.24
N ASP A 439 -10.04 -65.13 -23.09
CA ASP A 439 -10.20 -66.39 -22.33
C ASP A 439 -9.59 -66.36 -20.90
N THR A 440 -9.95 -67.32 -20.04
CA THR A 440 -9.61 -67.44 -18.59
C THR A 440 -9.57 -68.92 -18.15
N PRO A 441 -8.78 -69.29 -17.12
CA PRO A 441 -9.32 -69.45 -15.74
C PRO A 441 -8.27 -68.99 -14.65
N ASP A 442 -8.33 -69.26 -13.33
CA ASP A 442 -9.11 -70.24 -12.54
C ASP A 442 -9.40 -69.82 -11.06
N ILE A 443 -9.85 -70.78 -10.24
CA ILE A 443 -10.73 -70.73 -9.05
C ILE A 443 -10.05 -71.10 -7.70
N ILE A 444 -10.57 -70.57 -6.57
CA ILE A 444 -11.12 -71.30 -5.38
C ILE A 444 -11.72 -70.28 -4.36
N VAL A 445 -12.97 -70.49 -3.89
CA VAL A 445 -13.76 -69.49 -3.12
C VAL A 445 -14.76 -70.11 -2.12
N PRO A 446 -14.70 -69.71 -0.83
CA PRO A 446 -15.86 -69.73 0.10
C PRO A 446 -15.96 -68.48 1.02
N THR A 447 -17.04 -68.12 1.73
CA THR A 447 -18.52 -68.26 1.56
C THR A 447 -19.24 -67.27 2.51
N GLU A 448 -20.50 -66.89 2.19
CA GLU A 448 -21.66 -66.63 3.12
C GLU A 448 -21.66 -65.44 4.15
N SER A 449 -22.80 -64.77 4.47
CA SER A 449 -24.20 -64.83 3.94
C SER A 449 -25.13 -63.67 4.40
N THR A 450 -26.02 -63.17 3.52
CA THR A 450 -27.49 -62.81 3.68
C THR A 450 -28.04 -62.03 4.92
N ASN A 451 -29.17 -61.28 4.92
CA ASN A 451 -30.13 -60.82 3.89
C ASN A 451 -31.03 -59.63 4.38
N GLN A 452 -31.95 -59.19 3.49
CA GLN A 452 -33.15 -58.32 3.60
C GLN A 452 -34.02 -58.53 4.88
N THR A 453 -34.97 -57.67 5.31
CA THR A 453 -35.80 -56.61 4.66
C THR A 453 -36.12 -55.48 5.71
N SER A 454 -37.17 -54.62 5.80
CA SER A 454 -38.46 -54.28 5.13
C SER A 454 -38.86 -52.79 5.38
N LEU A 455 -40.13 -52.40 5.18
CA LEU A 455 -40.77 -51.10 5.54
C LEU A 455 -42.18 -51.36 6.11
N GLN A 456 -42.63 -50.62 7.16
CA GLN A 456 -43.99 -50.01 7.24
C GLN A 456 -44.28 -49.16 8.52
N GLU A 457 -44.68 -47.91 8.27
CA GLU A 457 -45.87 -47.17 8.77
C GLU A 457 -46.39 -47.18 10.24
N PHE A 458 -46.38 -45.95 10.82
CA PHE A 458 -47.46 -45.23 11.53
C PHE A 458 -47.79 -45.34 13.06
N GLU A 459 -48.37 -44.22 13.53
CA GLU A 459 -49.17 -43.89 14.74
C GLU A 459 -48.54 -43.79 16.17
N VAL A 460 -48.06 -42.57 16.48
CA VAL A 460 -48.63 -41.61 17.47
C VAL A 460 -49.21 -42.15 18.80
N TYR A 461 -48.71 -41.65 19.94
CA TYR A 461 -49.58 -41.09 21.00
C TYR A 461 -48.88 -40.07 21.95
N HIS A 462 -49.70 -39.16 22.48
CA HIS A 462 -49.49 -38.11 23.52
C HIS A 462 -49.35 -38.70 24.96
N ASP A 463 -48.95 -38.02 26.06
CA ASP A 463 -48.36 -36.69 26.39
C ASP A 463 -48.06 -36.62 27.93
N VAL A 464 -47.46 -35.53 28.45
CA VAL A 464 -47.37 -35.05 29.86
C VAL A 464 -46.92 -36.00 30.99
N SER A 465 -45.93 -35.64 31.83
CA SER A 465 -46.11 -34.61 32.88
C SER A 465 -44.81 -34.04 33.49
N ARG A 466 -44.93 -32.89 34.17
CA ARG A 466 -43.86 -31.97 34.66
C ARG A 466 -43.24 -32.44 36.01
N LEU A 467 -42.09 -31.91 36.46
CA LEU A 467 -41.95 -30.61 37.20
C LEU A 467 -40.52 -30.01 37.17
N PHE A 468 -40.43 -28.69 37.43
CA PHE A 468 -39.19 -27.85 37.50
C PHE A 468 -38.81 -27.49 38.96
N PRO A 469 -37.60 -26.95 39.27
CA PRO A 469 -37.15 -25.55 39.00
C PRO A 469 -35.96 -25.47 38.00
N LEU A 470 -35.73 -24.46 37.14
CA LEU A 470 -35.72 -22.98 37.25
C LEU A 470 -34.58 -22.41 38.12
N GLY A 471 -33.73 -21.48 37.67
CA GLY A 471 -33.62 -20.79 36.36
C GLY A 471 -32.63 -19.61 36.44
N THR A 472 -32.35 -18.78 35.42
CA THR A 472 -32.66 -18.79 33.96
C THR A 472 -32.01 -17.55 33.31
N ASN A 473 -31.33 -17.67 32.15
CA ASN A 473 -31.50 -16.79 30.96
C ASN A 473 -30.50 -17.10 29.83
N ASP A 474 -31.01 -17.31 28.61
CA ASP A 474 -30.23 -17.36 27.36
C ASP A 474 -31.16 -17.06 26.16
N HIS A 475 -30.62 -16.56 25.03
CA HIS A 475 -31.40 -16.21 23.83
C HIS A 475 -30.73 -16.69 22.53
N PRO A 476 -31.37 -17.55 21.70
CA PRO A 476 -30.80 -18.05 20.46
C PRO A 476 -31.06 -17.16 19.23
N LEU A 477 -30.23 -17.33 18.20
CA LEU A 477 -30.32 -16.66 16.89
C LEU A 477 -31.26 -17.41 15.92
N ASN A 478 -32.02 -16.67 15.12
CA ASN A 478 -32.82 -17.21 14.01
C ASN A 478 -32.07 -17.10 12.67
N THR A 479 -32.27 -18.09 11.79
CA THR A 479 -31.74 -18.12 10.42
C THR A 479 -32.89 -18.04 9.40
N ILE A 480 -32.70 -17.33 8.29
CA ILE A 480 -33.73 -17.10 7.25
C ILE A 480 -33.55 -18.10 6.09
N THR A 481 -34.65 -18.56 5.49
CA THR A 481 -34.66 -19.54 4.38
C THR A 481 -35.02 -18.92 3.02
N ASP A 482 -34.61 -19.58 1.92
CA ASP A 482 -34.81 -19.07 0.54
C ASP A 482 -36.27 -18.80 0.17
N SER A 483 -37.23 -19.48 0.82
CA SER A 483 -38.67 -19.24 0.73
C SER A 483 -39.06 -17.77 0.91
N ASP A 484 -38.39 -17.10 1.84
CA ASP A 484 -38.73 -15.75 2.31
C ASP A 484 -38.17 -14.69 1.35
N ILE A 485 -37.26 -15.11 0.46
CA ILE A 485 -36.55 -14.27 -0.49
C ILE A 485 -37.26 -14.22 -1.86
N GLU A 486 -38.08 -15.23 -2.20
CA GLU A 486 -38.83 -15.28 -3.47
C GLU A 486 -40.16 -14.50 -3.41
N GLN A 487 -40.84 -14.45 -2.26
CA GLN A 487 -42.11 -13.71 -2.10
C GLN A 487 -41.98 -12.18 -2.27
N LEU A 488 -40.76 -11.65 -2.32
CA LEU A 488 -40.49 -10.21 -2.39
C LEU A 488 -40.25 -9.64 -3.80
N ASP A 489 -40.07 -10.49 -4.83
CA ASP A 489 -39.62 -10.04 -6.17
C ASP A 489 -40.72 -10.01 -7.26
N GLN A 490 -41.79 -10.81 -7.16
CA GLN A 490 -42.70 -11.11 -8.29
C GLN A 490 -43.63 -9.95 -8.77
N GLN A 491 -43.33 -8.68 -8.48
CA GLN A 491 -44.24 -7.56 -8.75
C GLN A 491 -43.58 -6.23 -9.15
N GLU A 492 -42.26 -6.20 -9.41
CA GLU A 492 -41.52 -4.95 -9.68
C GLU A 492 -40.68 -4.93 -10.99
N GLU A 493 -40.72 -5.96 -11.84
CA GLU A 493 -39.74 -6.16 -12.94
C GLU A 493 -40.23 -5.73 -14.36
N ILE A 494 -41.40 -5.08 -14.52
CA ILE A 494 -41.92 -4.60 -15.83
C ILE A 494 -42.57 -3.20 -15.74
N THR A 495 -41.77 -2.13 -15.97
CA THR A 495 -42.10 -0.78 -16.53
C THR A 495 -41.17 0.31 -15.96
N PHE A 496 -39.92 0.39 -16.44
CA PHE A 496 -39.06 1.56 -16.20
C PHE A 496 -37.95 1.73 -17.26
N VAL A 497 -38.32 1.55 -18.54
CA VAL A 497 -37.48 1.84 -19.72
C VAL A 497 -38.36 2.62 -20.69
N ASN A 498 -37.85 3.75 -21.19
CA ASN A 498 -38.60 4.89 -21.76
C ASN A 498 -39.40 5.61 -20.64
N ASP A 499 -39.33 6.94 -20.44
CA ASP A 499 -38.95 8.02 -21.36
C ASP A 499 -37.83 8.95 -20.85
N LEU A 500 -37.29 9.75 -21.76
CA LEU A 500 -36.36 10.87 -21.51
C LEU A 500 -36.99 12.21 -21.90
N SER A 501 -36.42 13.29 -21.36
CA SER A 501 -36.59 14.71 -21.74
C SER A 501 -37.94 15.39 -21.44
N GLN A 502 -37.89 16.42 -20.59
CA GLN A 502 -38.15 17.83 -20.95
C GLN A 502 -37.76 18.78 -19.80
N VAL A 503 -37.35 20.01 -20.11
CA VAL A 503 -36.94 21.04 -19.13
C VAL A 503 -37.47 22.42 -19.57
N PRO A 504 -38.38 23.01 -18.78
CA PRO A 504 -38.26 24.40 -18.30
C PRO A 504 -38.62 24.54 -16.78
N SER A 505 -38.30 25.60 -16.02
CA SER A 505 -37.44 26.78 -16.25
C SER A 505 -36.97 27.40 -14.90
N TYR A 506 -37.14 28.72 -14.67
CA TYR A 506 -36.64 29.50 -13.51
C TYR A 506 -37.75 30.38 -12.87
N TYR A 507 -37.41 31.08 -11.77
CA TYR A 507 -38.10 32.22 -11.11
C TYR A 507 -39.33 32.02 -10.19
N ALA A 508 -39.10 32.15 -8.87
CA ALA A 508 -39.86 32.95 -7.87
C ALA A 508 -39.19 32.79 -6.47
N ALA A 509 -38.26 33.66 -6.04
CA ALA A 509 -38.44 35.03 -5.52
C ALA A 509 -38.59 35.12 -3.97
N ASN A 510 -37.53 35.68 -3.36
CA ASN A 510 -37.31 36.19 -1.99
C ASN A 510 -38.50 36.44 -1.05
N HIS A 511 -38.28 36.26 0.27
CA HIS A 511 -38.45 37.33 1.28
C HIS A 511 -37.62 37.04 2.57
N PRO A 512 -37.07 38.06 3.26
CA PRO A 512 -36.22 37.90 4.46
C PRO A 512 -36.93 38.26 5.79
N VAL A 513 -36.50 37.67 6.92
CA VAL A 513 -36.87 38.10 8.30
C VAL A 513 -35.68 37.97 9.26
N SER A 514 -35.62 38.89 10.24
CA SER A 514 -34.52 39.12 11.20
C SER A 514 -34.06 37.94 12.07
N ILE A 515 -32.80 38.03 12.51
CA ILE A 515 -32.27 37.33 13.69
C ILE A 515 -32.13 38.35 14.83
N THR A 516 -32.59 38.00 16.03
CA THR A 516 -32.44 38.82 17.25
C THR A 516 -31.31 38.26 18.10
N ALA A 517 -30.33 39.10 18.48
CA ALA A 517 -29.19 38.71 19.30
C ALA A 517 -29.36 39.13 20.77
N THR A 518 -28.75 38.37 21.69
CA THR A 518 -28.48 38.77 23.08
C THR A 518 -27.03 38.41 23.46
N PRO A 519 -26.38 39.14 24.39
CA PRO A 519 -24.93 39.28 24.37
C PRO A 519 -24.19 38.39 25.38
N ILE A 520 -22.90 38.13 25.08
CA ILE A 520 -21.92 37.54 26.00
C ILE A 520 -21.22 38.66 26.77
N SER A 521 -20.99 38.46 28.09
CA SER A 521 -20.19 39.37 28.93
C SER A 521 -18.75 38.89 29.07
N GLN A 522 -17.81 39.81 29.24
CA GLN A 522 -16.37 39.59 29.21
C GLN A 522 -15.74 39.65 30.60
N SER A 523 -14.65 38.89 30.82
CA SER A 523 -13.44 39.37 31.52
C SER A 523 -12.29 38.38 31.34
N LEU A 524 -11.06 38.89 31.26
CA LEU A 524 -9.82 38.12 31.28
C LEU A 524 -9.08 38.39 32.61
N PRO A 525 -8.29 37.43 33.12
CA PRO A 525 -7.49 37.64 34.34
C PRO A 525 -6.34 38.64 34.11
N THR A 526 -5.97 39.36 35.18
CA THR A 526 -4.96 40.43 35.13
C THR A 526 -3.56 39.98 35.56
N TYR A 527 -2.56 40.73 35.10
CA TYR A 527 -1.11 40.49 35.23
C TYR A 527 -0.60 40.32 36.69
N GLU A 528 -1.32 40.83 37.68
CA GLU A 528 -0.96 40.71 39.10
C GLU A 528 -1.21 39.30 39.68
N ALA A 529 -2.04 38.49 39.01
CA ALA A 529 -2.26 37.08 39.38
C ALA A 529 -1.08 36.16 39.06
N SER A 530 -0.08 36.65 38.30
CA SER A 530 1.03 35.86 37.75
C SER A 530 2.40 36.08 38.42
N VAL A 531 2.49 36.83 39.54
CA VAL A 531 3.80 37.28 40.08
C VAL A 531 3.98 37.13 41.61
N SER A 532 3.10 36.41 42.32
CA SER A 532 3.16 36.26 43.78
C SER A 532 3.76 34.93 44.25
N HIS A 533 4.98 34.97 44.81
CA HIS A 533 5.61 33.82 45.49
C HIS A 533 5.14 33.70 46.95
N PRO A 534 4.66 32.52 47.39
CA PRO A 534 4.64 32.15 48.81
C PRO A 534 6.03 31.66 49.25
N GLN A 535 6.52 32.15 50.40
CA GLN A 535 7.72 31.61 51.03
C GLN A 535 7.45 30.30 51.79
N GLN A 536 8.53 29.61 52.16
CA GLN A 536 8.53 28.29 52.79
C GLN A 536 7.77 28.25 54.12
N ASN A 537 7.11 27.11 54.39
CA ASN A 537 6.92 26.65 55.76
C ASN A 537 7.07 25.12 55.80
N ILE A 538 7.95 24.63 56.66
CA ILE A 538 8.33 23.21 56.74
C ILE A 538 7.43 22.51 57.76
N ASN A 539 6.72 21.45 57.37
CA ASN A 539 6.34 20.36 58.27
C ASN A 539 5.86 19.10 57.52
N HIS A 540 6.10 17.94 58.12
CA HIS A 540 5.87 16.58 57.59
C HIS A 540 4.57 16.35 56.79
N ILE A 541 4.70 16.08 55.49
CA ILE A 541 3.77 15.21 54.72
C ILE A 541 4.62 14.27 53.83
N SER A 542 4.22 12.99 53.74
CA SER A 542 4.96 11.96 53.00
C SER A 542 4.85 12.17 51.48
N THR A 543 5.99 12.29 50.80
CA THR A 543 6.06 12.30 49.33
C THR A 543 5.71 10.94 48.75
N ARG A 544 4.53 10.81 48.14
CA ARG A 544 4.25 9.73 47.19
C ARG A 544 4.71 10.17 45.80
N GLU A 545 5.76 9.54 45.30
CA GLU A 545 6.10 9.59 43.88
C GLU A 545 4.96 8.99 43.04
N PRO A 546 4.72 9.49 41.81
CA PRO A 546 3.75 8.89 40.89
C PRO A 546 4.32 7.62 40.22
N GLN A 547 4.57 6.57 41.00
CA GLN A 547 4.91 5.25 40.49
C GLN A 547 3.69 4.62 39.81
N GLN A 548 3.45 4.93 38.52
CA GLN A 548 2.72 4.03 37.65
C GLN A 548 3.58 2.78 37.43
N THR A 549 3.13 1.65 37.94
CA THR A 549 3.92 0.41 37.93
C THR A 549 3.62 -0.41 36.67
N LEU A 550 4.49 -1.37 36.35
CA LEU A 550 4.28 -2.28 35.22
C LEU A 550 2.97 -3.07 35.31
N ARG A 551 2.35 -3.19 36.50
CA ARG A 551 1.02 -3.80 36.69
C ARG A 551 -0.08 -3.02 35.97
N ASP A 552 -0.03 -1.70 36.04
CA ASP A 552 -1.14 -0.83 35.65
C ASP A 552 -1.35 -0.81 34.12
N ARG A 553 -0.28 -1.05 33.36
CA ARG A 553 -0.30 -1.25 31.91
C ARG A 553 -0.82 -2.62 31.46
N LEU A 554 -0.94 -3.60 32.37
CA LEU A 554 -1.29 -5.00 32.03
C LEU A 554 -2.75 -5.38 32.32
N LEU A 555 -3.51 -4.60 33.11
CA LEU A 555 -4.88 -4.93 33.49
C LEU A 555 -5.90 -5.19 32.35
N PRO A 556 -5.80 -4.57 31.14
CA PRO A 556 -6.73 -4.86 30.04
C PRO A 556 -6.59 -6.29 29.47
N LEU A 557 -5.45 -6.94 29.69
CA LEU A 557 -5.12 -8.24 29.13
C LEU A 557 -5.09 -9.30 30.24
N LYS A 558 -5.91 -10.36 30.14
CA LYS A 558 -5.93 -11.49 31.09
C LYS A 558 -4.71 -12.43 30.90
N LEU A 559 -3.52 -11.87 30.76
CA LEU A 559 -2.27 -12.60 30.60
C LEU A 559 -1.86 -13.27 31.92
N HIS A 560 -1.41 -14.51 31.82
CA HIS A 560 -0.99 -15.28 32.99
C HIS A 560 0.38 -14.80 33.48
N THR A 561 0.47 -14.44 34.76
CA THR A 561 1.55 -13.61 35.31
C THR A 561 2.85 -14.36 35.63
N ASN A 562 2.92 -15.67 35.37
CA ASN A 562 3.96 -16.55 35.92
C ASN A 562 5.40 -16.25 35.45
N ARG A 563 5.63 -15.94 34.17
CA ARG A 563 6.99 -15.62 33.68
C ARG A 563 7.55 -14.31 34.23
N LEU A 564 6.75 -13.24 34.25
CA LEU A 564 7.17 -11.95 34.84
C LEU A 564 7.55 -12.11 36.32
N PHE A 565 6.77 -12.89 37.09
CA PHE A 565 7.10 -13.17 38.49
C PHE A 565 8.34 -14.07 38.65
N LYS A 566 8.57 -15.06 37.76
CA LYS A 566 9.79 -15.89 37.79
C LYS A 566 11.07 -15.06 37.67
N PHE A 567 11.11 -14.04 36.82
CA PHE A 567 12.29 -13.18 36.66
C PHE A 567 12.45 -12.17 37.81
N ILE A 568 11.36 -11.54 38.27
CA ILE A 568 11.40 -10.55 39.36
C ILE A 568 11.90 -11.17 40.69
N PHE A 569 11.69 -12.47 40.92
CA PHE A 569 12.07 -13.15 42.16
C PHE A 569 13.36 -14.02 42.08
N TYR A 570 14.19 -13.82 41.04
CA TYR A 570 15.52 -14.45 40.94
C TYR A 570 16.71 -13.45 40.93
N PRO A 571 16.80 -12.49 41.90
CA PRO A 571 17.91 -11.52 41.94
C PRO A 571 19.28 -12.15 42.28
N ASN A 572 19.31 -13.39 42.77
CA ASN A 572 20.52 -14.07 43.24
C ASN A 572 20.74 -15.43 42.54
N ARG A 573 20.92 -15.41 41.22
CA ARG A 573 21.83 -16.39 40.57
C ARG A 573 23.16 -15.69 40.36
N HIS A 574 24.15 -16.03 41.18
CA HIS A 574 25.53 -15.66 40.88
C HIS A 574 25.92 -16.26 39.52
N PHE A 575 26.29 -15.40 38.58
CA PHE A 575 27.08 -15.84 37.42
C PHE A 575 28.29 -16.61 37.95
N SER A 576 28.54 -17.81 37.41
CA SER A 576 29.75 -18.56 37.75
C SER A 576 30.94 -17.89 37.06
N ILE A 577 31.60 -16.97 37.77
CA ILE A 577 32.64 -16.05 37.28
C ILE A 577 33.94 -16.76 36.81
N ASN A 578 33.95 -18.10 36.77
CA ASN A 578 35.07 -18.94 36.32
C ASN A 578 35.23 -19.01 34.77
N LYS A 579 34.80 -17.99 34.03
CA LYS A 579 35.17 -17.75 32.61
C LYS A 579 35.42 -16.26 32.34
N TRP A 580 36.55 -15.77 32.81
CA TRP A 580 37.15 -14.56 32.25
C TRP A 580 37.41 -14.82 30.76
N PHE A 581 36.97 -13.91 29.88
CA PHE A 581 37.04 -14.03 28.42
C PHE A 581 36.17 -15.11 27.74
N SER A 582 34.93 -15.32 28.20
CA SER A 582 33.91 -15.86 27.28
C SER A 582 33.45 -14.76 26.32
N LEU A 583 33.82 -14.87 25.04
CA LEU A 583 33.32 -13.99 23.98
C LEU A 583 31.97 -14.53 23.45
N TYR A 584 31.06 -13.61 23.08
CA TYR A 584 29.71 -13.89 22.58
C TYR A 584 29.49 -13.22 21.22
N GLY A 585 28.51 -13.66 20.43
CA GLY A 585 28.31 -13.20 19.06
C GLY A 585 27.64 -11.83 18.90
N GLN A 586 27.17 -11.26 20.01
CA GLN A 586 26.69 -9.88 20.07
C GLN A 586 27.12 -9.20 21.38
N PRO A 587 27.12 -7.85 21.44
CA PRO A 587 27.31 -7.11 22.68
C PRO A 587 26.28 -7.50 23.76
N ILE A 588 26.76 -7.68 25.00
CA ILE A 588 25.95 -7.84 26.21
C ILE A 588 26.61 -7.04 27.35
N TYR A 589 25.88 -6.74 28.42
CA TYR A 589 26.39 -5.91 29.54
C TYR A 589 27.78 -6.35 30.08
N THR A 590 28.04 -7.65 30.20
CA THR A 590 29.30 -8.18 30.76
C THR A 590 30.51 -8.03 29.82
N THR A 591 30.29 -7.76 28.53
CA THR A 591 31.36 -7.51 27.54
C THR A 591 31.41 -6.06 27.07
N HIS A 592 30.26 -5.40 26.99
CA HIS A 592 30.10 -4.02 26.49
C HIS A 592 29.22 -3.18 27.43
N PRO A 593 29.65 -2.94 28.69
CA PRO A 593 28.87 -2.17 29.68
C PRO A 593 28.72 -0.68 29.33
N HIS A 594 29.38 -0.21 28.26
CA HIS A 594 29.25 1.13 27.68
C HIS A 594 28.18 1.22 26.58
N LEU A 595 27.67 0.08 26.08
CA LEU A 595 26.60 0.01 25.07
C LEU A 595 25.29 -0.56 25.63
N ILE A 596 25.39 -1.52 26.55
CA ILE A 596 24.26 -2.31 27.09
C ILE A 596 24.22 -2.13 28.61
N LYS A 597 23.08 -1.77 29.20
CA LYS A 597 22.91 -1.68 30.67
C LYS A 597 22.61 -3.06 31.30
N PRO A 598 22.73 -3.26 32.63
CA PRO A 598 22.60 -4.58 33.27
C PRO A 598 21.31 -5.38 33.01
N THR A 599 20.21 -4.71 32.66
CA THR A 599 18.89 -5.31 32.37
C THR A 599 18.54 -5.33 30.88
N GLU A 600 19.42 -4.81 30.03
CA GLU A 600 19.24 -4.67 28.58
C GLU A 600 19.81 -5.89 27.85
N LEU A 601 19.15 -6.30 26.78
CA LEU A 601 19.57 -7.37 25.86
C LEU A 601 20.19 -6.79 24.58
N THR A 602 19.66 -5.65 24.16
CA THR A 602 20.14 -4.78 23.08
C THR A 602 20.04 -3.33 23.61
N PRO A 603 20.69 -2.32 23.00
CA PRO A 603 20.75 -0.97 23.57
C PRO A 603 19.35 -0.43 23.90
N GLY A 604 19.08 -0.11 25.17
CA GLY A 604 17.77 0.38 25.63
C GLY A 604 16.66 -0.66 25.82
N ILE A 605 16.67 -1.80 25.11
CA ILE A 605 15.56 -2.78 25.16
C ILE A 605 15.89 -3.95 26.10
N THR A 606 14.97 -4.25 27.02
CA THR A 606 15.15 -5.32 28.03
C THR A 606 14.77 -6.70 27.51
N ALA A 607 15.41 -7.76 28.02
CA ALA A 607 15.02 -9.15 27.73
C ALA A 607 13.55 -9.45 28.09
N THR A 608 13.03 -8.80 29.15
CA THR A 608 11.62 -8.87 29.53
C THR A 608 10.67 -8.20 28.54
N GLU A 609 11.11 -7.17 27.80
CA GLU A 609 10.30 -6.56 26.74
C GLU A 609 10.24 -7.45 25.51
N TYR A 610 11.37 -8.04 25.09
CA TYR A 610 11.37 -9.06 24.03
C TYR A 610 10.45 -10.25 24.37
N ALA A 611 10.45 -10.70 25.63
CA ALA A 611 9.49 -11.72 26.09
C ALA A 611 8.02 -11.22 26.06
N ALA A 612 7.76 -9.95 26.39
CA ALA A 612 6.42 -9.37 26.30
C ALA A 612 5.91 -9.27 24.85
N ARG A 613 6.77 -8.89 23.89
CA ARG A 613 6.46 -8.87 22.45
C ARG A 613 6.04 -10.26 21.94
N ARG A 614 6.74 -11.32 22.38
CA ARG A 614 6.36 -12.73 22.10
C ARG A 614 4.97 -13.07 22.67
N SER A 615 4.70 -12.71 23.94
CA SER A 615 3.39 -12.91 24.58
C SER A 615 2.24 -12.15 23.91
N GLN A 616 2.49 -10.93 23.43
CA GLN A 616 1.51 -10.14 22.68
C GLN A 616 1.15 -10.83 21.35
N LEU A 617 2.15 -11.26 20.58
CA LEU A 617 1.93 -12.00 19.33
C LEU A 617 1.16 -13.31 19.56
N ALA A 618 1.49 -14.06 20.61
CA ALA A 618 0.77 -15.27 21.00
C ALA A 618 -0.69 -15.01 21.43
N SER A 619 -1.01 -13.80 21.90
CA SER A 619 -2.40 -13.45 22.27
C SER A 619 -3.31 -13.22 21.06
N ILE A 620 -2.77 -12.64 19.98
CA ILE A 620 -3.53 -12.26 18.78
C ILE A 620 -3.58 -13.35 17.69
N ILE A 621 -2.55 -14.18 17.56
CA ILE A 621 -2.47 -15.22 16.52
C ILE A 621 -3.31 -16.47 16.89
N PRO A 622 -4.03 -17.16 15.97
CA PRO A 622 -4.91 -18.29 16.33
C PRO A 622 -4.26 -19.45 17.11
N SER A 623 -5.04 -20.13 17.95
CA SER A 623 -4.61 -21.34 18.69
C SER A 623 -4.09 -22.46 17.77
N HIS A 624 -3.11 -23.23 18.24
CA HIS A 624 -2.43 -24.30 17.49
C HIS A 624 -1.70 -23.82 16.22
N SER A 625 -1.40 -22.53 16.13
CA SER A 625 -0.49 -22.00 15.10
C SER A 625 0.98 -22.30 15.45
N LEU A 626 1.76 -22.61 14.42
CA LEU A 626 3.23 -22.57 14.48
C LEU A 626 3.71 -21.32 13.74
N ILE A 627 4.60 -20.56 14.38
CA ILE A 627 5.34 -19.45 13.79
C ILE A 627 6.79 -19.89 13.56
N VAL A 628 7.37 -19.58 12.40
CA VAL A 628 8.82 -19.74 12.16
C VAL A 628 9.38 -18.50 11.46
N LEU A 629 10.41 -17.88 12.06
CA LEU A 629 11.20 -16.81 11.46
C LEU A 629 12.60 -17.33 11.19
N ILE A 630 13.03 -17.26 9.93
CA ILE A 630 14.43 -17.52 9.54
C ILE A 630 15.22 -16.22 9.76
N GLY A 631 16.33 -16.29 10.48
CA GLY A 631 17.24 -15.16 10.69
C GLY A 631 18.10 -14.89 9.45
N ALA A 632 18.71 -13.71 9.41
CA ALA A 632 19.58 -13.29 8.31
C ALA A 632 20.83 -14.16 8.17
N GLN A 633 21.36 -14.20 6.95
CA GLN A 633 22.61 -14.87 6.60
C GLN A 633 23.68 -13.80 6.28
N ILE A 634 24.97 -14.17 6.33
CA ILE A 634 26.04 -13.26 5.91
C ILE A 634 25.89 -12.99 4.40
N MET A 635 25.77 -11.71 4.04
CA MET A 635 25.64 -11.27 2.65
C MET A 635 27.01 -10.92 2.07
N TYR A 636 27.27 -11.38 0.85
CA TYR A 636 28.59 -11.32 0.22
C TYR A 636 28.64 -10.28 -0.92
N LYS A 637 29.60 -9.36 -0.83
CA LYS A 637 29.96 -8.35 -1.85
C LYS A 637 30.82 -8.95 -2.97
N THR A 638 31.67 -9.89 -2.61
CA THR A 638 32.46 -10.77 -3.50
C THR A 638 32.48 -12.17 -2.89
N ALA A 639 32.99 -13.18 -3.60
CA ALA A 639 33.06 -14.56 -3.09
C ALA A 639 33.81 -14.78 -1.76
N SER A 640 34.54 -13.77 -1.26
CA SER A 640 35.23 -13.81 0.05
C SER A 640 35.13 -12.51 0.86
N THR A 641 34.44 -11.48 0.37
CA THR A 641 34.23 -10.21 1.09
C THR A 641 32.76 -10.05 1.43
N PHE A 642 32.43 -9.98 2.71
CA PHE A 642 31.07 -9.76 3.19
C PHE A 642 30.72 -8.27 3.36
N TYR A 643 29.42 -7.97 3.38
CA TYR A 643 28.88 -6.71 3.89
C TYR A 643 28.80 -6.77 5.43
N ALA A 644 28.59 -5.62 6.09
CA ALA A 644 28.21 -5.60 7.50
C ALA A 644 26.94 -6.45 7.71
N PHE A 645 26.86 -7.18 8.82
CA PHE A 645 25.70 -7.99 9.14
C PHE A 645 24.57 -7.12 9.72
N HIS A 646 23.37 -7.28 9.18
CA HIS A 646 22.14 -6.71 9.72
C HIS A 646 21.08 -7.82 9.80
N GLN A 647 20.39 -7.92 10.94
CA GLN A 647 19.37 -8.94 11.19
C GLN A 647 18.07 -8.64 10.42
N TYR A 648 17.21 -9.64 10.18
CA TYR A 648 15.85 -9.34 9.70
C TYR A 648 15.00 -8.68 10.81
N PRO A 649 14.40 -7.50 10.56
CA PRO A 649 13.71 -6.71 11.60
C PRO A 649 12.61 -7.43 12.38
N ASN A 650 11.78 -8.26 11.73
CA ASN A 650 10.76 -9.06 12.44
C ASN A 650 11.37 -10.13 13.35
N PHE A 651 12.49 -10.74 12.92
CA PHE A 651 13.24 -11.70 13.73
C PHE A 651 13.89 -10.99 14.92
N PHE A 652 14.54 -9.84 14.69
CA PHE A 652 15.15 -9.03 15.74
C PHE A 652 14.11 -8.56 16.77
N TYR A 653 12.98 -7.99 16.31
CA TYR A 653 11.91 -7.45 17.15
C TYR A 653 11.37 -8.45 18.18
N LEU A 654 11.32 -9.74 17.84
CA LEU A 654 10.82 -10.81 18.74
C LEU A 654 11.92 -11.49 19.57
N THR A 655 13.21 -11.28 19.31
CA THR A 655 14.29 -12.09 19.91
C THR A 655 15.43 -11.29 20.57
N GLY A 656 15.80 -10.14 20.01
CA GLY A 656 17.05 -9.44 20.36
C GLY A 656 18.33 -10.15 19.88
N VAL A 657 18.21 -11.21 19.07
CA VAL A 657 19.34 -12.00 18.56
C VAL A 657 19.91 -11.34 17.30
N ASN A 658 21.15 -10.85 17.38
CA ASN A 658 21.87 -10.21 16.26
C ASN A 658 23.03 -11.09 15.75
N GLU A 659 22.81 -12.40 15.67
CA GLU A 659 23.75 -13.38 15.09
C GLU A 659 23.21 -13.95 13.75
N PRO A 660 24.09 -14.26 12.78
CA PRO A 660 23.70 -14.87 11.51
C PRO A 660 23.42 -16.37 11.63
N TYR A 661 22.56 -16.87 10.73
CA TYR A 661 22.16 -18.28 10.63
C TYR A 661 21.39 -18.82 11.85
N CYS A 662 20.45 -18.03 12.37
CA CYS A 662 19.56 -18.45 13.44
C CYS A 662 18.14 -18.77 12.92
N VAL A 663 17.37 -19.53 13.69
CA VAL A 663 15.93 -19.74 13.47
C VAL A 663 15.19 -19.52 14.78
N PHE A 664 14.10 -18.76 14.74
CA PHE A 664 13.19 -18.60 15.86
C PHE A 664 11.87 -19.28 15.52
N ALA A 665 11.29 -20.01 16.47
CA ALA A 665 9.97 -20.59 16.30
C ALA A 665 9.12 -20.42 17.56
N MET A 666 7.80 -20.37 17.38
CA MET A 666 6.84 -20.27 18.48
C MET A 666 5.59 -21.10 18.18
N GLU A 667 5.27 -22.05 19.06
CA GLU A 667 4.12 -22.93 18.97
C GLU A 667 3.06 -22.47 19.97
N ARG A 668 1.85 -22.08 19.51
CA ARG A 668 0.76 -21.65 20.38
C ARG A 668 0.04 -22.86 20.99
N ASP A 669 0.28 -23.13 22.26
CA ASP A 669 -0.06 -24.37 22.96
C ASP A 669 -0.92 -24.14 24.23
N HIS A 670 -1.03 -25.18 25.07
CA HIS A 670 -1.73 -25.14 26.36
C HIS A 670 -0.79 -24.97 27.57
N SER A 671 0.41 -24.40 27.36
CA SER A 671 1.32 -24.05 28.46
C SER A 671 0.73 -22.95 29.37
N SER A 672 1.38 -22.74 30.52
CA SER A 672 1.02 -21.68 31.49
C SER A 672 0.95 -20.27 30.91
N ASP A 673 1.61 -20.03 29.78
CA ASP A 673 1.76 -18.73 29.14
C ASP A 673 1.11 -18.71 27.74
N GLY A 674 0.49 -19.82 27.33
CA GLY A 674 -0.23 -19.98 26.06
C GLY A 674 0.66 -20.20 24.82
N PHE A 675 1.98 -20.29 24.98
CA PHE A 675 2.91 -20.62 23.90
C PHE A 675 4.23 -21.20 24.45
N LYS A 676 4.94 -21.93 23.58
CA LYS A 676 6.33 -22.33 23.78
C LYS A 676 7.22 -21.76 22.68
N SER A 677 8.36 -21.21 23.06
CA SER A 677 9.31 -20.54 22.16
C SER A 677 10.63 -21.30 22.02
N TYR A 678 11.22 -21.26 20.83
CA TYR A 678 12.42 -22.03 20.46
C TYR A 678 13.42 -21.13 19.72
N LEU A 679 14.71 -21.26 20.04
CA LEU A 679 15.82 -20.66 19.29
C LEU A 679 16.77 -21.77 18.81
N PHE A 680 17.13 -21.72 17.54
CA PHE A 680 18.16 -22.58 16.95
C PHE A 680 19.27 -21.67 16.46
N LEU A 681 20.51 -21.90 16.92
CA LEU A 681 21.68 -21.11 16.54
C LEU A 681 22.91 -22.00 16.37
N ARG A 682 23.96 -21.48 15.74
CA ARG A 682 25.25 -22.17 15.62
C ARG A 682 25.93 -22.24 17.00
N ASN A 683 26.32 -23.43 17.44
CA ASN A 683 27.10 -23.57 18.66
C ASN A 683 28.54 -22.99 18.49
N LYS A 684 29.26 -22.85 19.61
CA LYS A 684 30.67 -22.39 19.61
C LYS A 684 31.58 -23.41 18.93
N ASP A 685 32.31 -22.97 17.91
CA ASP A 685 33.37 -23.74 17.25
C ASP A 685 34.69 -22.94 17.31
N PRO A 686 35.74 -23.40 18.02
CA PRO A 686 36.99 -22.65 18.16
C PRO A 686 37.83 -22.49 16.89
N GLN A 687 37.50 -23.19 15.79
CA GLN A 687 38.10 -22.95 14.47
C GLN A 687 37.32 -21.89 13.71
N GLU A 688 36.00 -22.01 13.61
CA GLU A 688 35.18 -21.01 12.91
C GLU A 688 35.15 -19.67 13.65
N GLU A 689 35.13 -19.65 15.00
CA GLU A 689 35.18 -18.42 15.80
C GLU A 689 36.48 -17.62 15.62
N ARG A 690 37.55 -18.26 15.11
CA ARG A 690 38.82 -17.59 14.77
C ARG A 690 38.73 -16.77 13.49
N TRP A 691 37.83 -17.14 12.57
CA TRP A 691 37.71 -16.52 11.23
C TRP A 691 36.48 -15.62 11.13
N GLU A 692 35.35 -16.05 11.68
CA GLU A 692 34.07 -15.31 11.64
C GLU A 692 33.86 -14.39 12.85
N GLY A 693 34.65 -14.56 13.91
CA GLY A 693 34.39 -13.96 15.23
C GLY A 693 33.53 -14.86 16.14
N PRO A 694 33.37 -14.46 17.41
CA PRO A 694 32.71 -15.27 18.42
C PRO A 694 31.22 -15.52 18.13
N ARG A 695 30.67 -16.57 18.74
CA ARG A 695 29.23 -16.89 18.79
C ARG A 695 28.77 -16.94 20.24
N THR A 696 27.48 -16.70 20.50
CA THR A 696 26.94 -16.84 21.86
C THR A 696 26.91 -18.31 22.28
N GLY A 697 26.48 -19.19 21.38
CA GLY A 697 26.37 -20.63 21.59
C GLY A 697 25.23 -21.04 22.52
N ILE A 698 24.90 -22.33 22.49
CA ILE A 698 23.63 -22.87 23.04
C ILE A 698 23.51 -22.62 24.55
N GLU A 699 24.56 -22.89 25.33
CA GLU A 699 24.48 -22.79 26.79
C GLU A 699 24.27 -21.36 27.29
N ALA A 700 24.91 -20.36 26.67
CA ALA A 700 24.74 -18.96 27.06
C ALA A 700 23.45 -18.35 26.51
N ALA A 701 23.02 -18.76 25.31
CA ALA A 701 21.79 -18.28 24.69
C ALA A 701 20.53 -18.61 25.52
N LYS A 702 20.53 -19.71 26.28
CA LYS A 702 19.48 -20.07 27.26
C LYS A 702 19.27 -19.00 28.34
N ASP A 703 20.36 -18.50 28.92
CA ASP A 703 20.32 -17.48 29.98
C ASP A 703 20.12 -16.06 29.42
N ILE A 704 20.58 -15.78 28.20
CA ILE A 704 20.59 -14.42 27.61
C ILE A 704 19.25 -14.04 26.96
N PHE A 705 18.71 -14.84 26.03
CA PHE A 705 17.59 -14.39 25.18
C PHE A 705 16.18 -14.59 25.78
N SER A 706 16.09 -15.22 26.96
CA SER A 706 14.83 -15.53 27.65
C SER A 706 13.82 -16.34 26.80
N ILE A 707 14.33 -17.28 26.00
CA ILE A 707 13.56 -18.19 25.14
C ILE A 707 13.52 -19.58 25.81
N ASP A 708 12.41 -20.32 25.66
CA ASP A 708 12.13 -21.50 26.50
C ASP A 708 13.04 -22.70 26.22
N GLU A 709 13.42 -22.89 24.96
CA GLU A 709 14.31 -23.96 24.52
C GLU A 709 15.34 -23.40 23.54
N VAL A 710 16.58 -23.89 23.64
CA VAL A 710 17.67 -23.50 22.75
C VAL A 710 18.46 -24.74 22.33
N TYR A 711 18.62 -24.92 21.02
CA TYR A 711 19.22 -26.09 20.39
C TYR A 711 20.23 -25.70 19.30
N ASP A 712 20.99 -26.65 18.76
CA ASP A 712 21.85 -26.38 17.61
C ASP A 712 21.01 -26.16 16.34
N LEU A 713 21.51 -25.32 15.43
CA LEU A 713 20.92 -25.12 14.10
C LEU A 713 20.68 -26.44 13.36
N GLN A 714 21.59 -27.43 13.50
CA GLN A 714 21.48 -28.75 12.89
C GLN A 714 20.23 -29.53 13.32
N GLU A 715 19.74 -29.30 14.54
CA GLU A 715 18.57 -29.98 15.12
C GLU A 715 17.23 -29.35 14.69
N ALA A 716 17.26 -28.18 14.05
CA ALA A 716 16.07 -27.35 13.81
C ALA A 716 14.96 -28.08 13.04
N GLU A 717 15.30 -28.84 12.00
CA GLU A 717 14.30 -29.57 11.22
C GLU A 717 13.72 -30.78 11.96
N ASP A 718 14.54 -31.56 12.67
CA ASP A 718 14.09 -32.77 13.37
C ASP A 718 13.24 -32.46 14.61
N ILE A 719 13.52 -31.32 15.25
CA ILE A 719 12.72 -30.79 16.36
C ILE A 719 11.42 -30.17 15.83
N LEU A 720 11.48 -29.24 14.87
CA LEU A 720 10.29 -28.57 14.34
C LEU A 720 9.38 -29.51 13.52
N SER A 721 9.91 -30.58 12.93
CA SER A 721 9.17 -31.63 12.21
C SER A 721 7.90 -32.10 12.92
N ARG A 722 7.94 -32.20 14.26
CA ARG A 722 6.78 -32.61 15.05
C ARG A 722 5.74 -31.50 15.18
N SER A 723 6.16 -30.26 15.38
CA SER A 723 5.24 -29.10 15.47
C SER A 723 4.65 -28.74 14.10
N ILE A 724 5.45 -28.80 13.02
CA ILE A 724 5.00 -28.63 11.63
C ILE A 724 3.83 -29.57 11.30
N ARG A 725 3.93 -30.85 11.67
CA ARG A 725 2.87 -31.85 11.44
C ARG A 725 1.63 -31.72 12.35
N ARG A 726 1.72 -30.96 13.45
CA ARG A 726 0.59 -30.74 14.39
C ARG A 726 -0.10 -29.39 14.21
N ALA A 727 0.58 -28.41 13.61
CA ALA A 727 0.06 -27.06 13.47
C ALA A 727 -1.22 -27.05 12.62
N THR A 728 -2.28 -26.40 13.10
CA THR A 728 -3.50 -26.16 12.32
C THR A 728 -3.26 -25.11 11.24
N LYS A 729 -2.27 -24.22 11.47
CA LYS A 729 -1.82 -23.19 10.55
C LYS A 729 -0.33 -22.89 10.78
N ILE A 730 0.44 -22.85 9.70
CA ILE A 730 1.84 -22.44 9.74
C ILE A 730 1.92 -21.00 9.25
N TYR A 731 2.54 -20.14 10.07
CA TYR A 731 2.94 -18.80 9.70
C TYR A 731 4.46 -18.76 9.60
N ALA A 732 5.01 -18.27 8.49
CA ALA A 732 6.45 -18.22 8.34
C ALA A 732 6.92 -17.00 7.56
N GLU A 733 8.13 -16.54 7.90
CA GLU A 733 8.90 -15.58 7.11
C GLU A 733 10.10 -16.33 6.53
N ILE A 734 10.02 -16.65 5.24
CA ILE A 734 11.04 -17.39 4.50
C ILE A 734 11.64 -16.43 3.47
N PRO A 735 12.95 -16.10 3.55
CA PRO A 735 13.61 -15.24 2.58
C PRO A 735 13.45 -15.78 1.15
N PHE A 736 12.96 -14.94 0.24
CA PHE A 736 12.49 -15.31 -1.10
C PHE A 736 13.56 -15.83 -2.09
N ASN A 737 14.80 -16.05 -1.65
CA ASN A 737 15.94 -16.34 -2.51
C ASN A 737 16.48 -17.78 -2.37
N THR A 738 15.58 -18.76 -2.24
CA THR A 738 15.92 -20.21 -2.29
C THR A 738 16.49 -20.66 -3.64
N ASN A 739 16.46 -19.79 -4.66
CA ASN A 739 17.08 -19.98 -5.98
C ASN A 739 18.53 -19.43 -6.10
N ILE A 740 19.21 -19.08 -4.99
CA ILE A 740 20.69 -18.96 -5.01
C ILE A 740 21.28 -20.38 -5.08
N SER A 741 21.23 -20.98 -6.26
CA SER A 741 21.74 -22.33 -6.57
C SER A 741 23.05 -22.30 -7.36
N SER A 742 23.60 -21.11 -7.67
CA SER A 742 24.61 -20.96 -8.73
C SER A 742 25.86 -20.11 -8.43
N ILE A 743 25.90 -19.24 -7.41
CA ILE A 743 27.00 -18.22 -7.30
C ILE A 743 27.56 -17.97 -5.88
N GLN A 744 27.41 -18.88 -4.90
CA GLN A 744 28.07 -18.74 -3.59
C GLN A 744 28.52 -20.10 -3.01
N PRO A 745 29.64 -20.17 -2.27
CA PRO A 745 30.00 -21.35 -1.49
C PRO A 745 29.01 -21.50 -0.32
N LYS A 746 28.08 -22.45 -0.42
CA LYS A 746 27.09 -22.66 0.65
C LYS A 746 27.74 -23.22 1.90
N SER A 747 27.73 -22.45 2.99
CA SER A 747 28.11 -22.93 4.31
C SER A 747 27.19 -24.07 4.76
N ASN A 748 27.64 -24.91 5.70
CA ASN A 748 26.80 -25.97 6.27
C ASN A 748 25.50 -25.37 6.86
N ALA A 749 25.61 -24.22 7.53
CA ALA A 749 24.48 -23.47 8.06
C ALA A 749 23.47 -23.04 6.97
N SER A 750 23.93 -22.52 5.84
CA SER A 750 23.06 -22.22 4.69
C SER A 750 22.35 -23.46 4.15
N ASN A 751 23.03 -24.61 4.09
CA ASN A 751 22.42 -25.86 3.62
C ASN A 751 21.34 -26.40 4.58
N ILE A 752 21.52 -26.23 5.88
CA ILE A 752 20.52 -26.59 6.90
C ILE A 752 19.29 -25.69 6.80
N LEU A 753 19.49 -24.37 6.65
CA LEU A 753 18.39 -23.42 6.40
C LEU A 753 17.65 -23.75 5.09
N ASP A 754 18.37 -24.00 4.00
CA ASP A 754 17.80 -24.45 2.71
C ASP A 754 16.90 -25.70 2.89
N LYS A 755 17.32 -26.66 3.72
CA LYS A 755 16.59 -27.91 3.98
C LYS A 755 15.32 -27.64 4.79
N LEU A 756 15.42 -26.89 5.89
CA LEU A 756 14.27 -26.47 6.70
C LEU A 756 13.26 -25.64 5.88
N CYS A 757 13.72 -24.68 5.08
CA CYS A 757 12.85 -23.87 4.23
C CYS A 757 12.10 -24.73 3.19
N LYS A 758 12.75 -25.73 2.58
CA LYS A 758 12.09 -26.69 1.67
C LYS A 758 11.04 -27.54 2.38
N HIS A 759 11.30 -27.96 3.62
CA HIS A 759 10.33 -28.68 4.45
C HIS A 759 9.13 -27.80 4.81
N LEU A 760 9.34 -26.55 5.24
CA LEU A 760 8.26 -25.61 5.52
C LEU A 760 7.41 -25.33 4.25
N LEU A 761 8.07 -25.14 3.10
CA LEU A 761 7.41 -24.90 1.80
C LEU A 761 6.63 -26.10 1.25
N SER A 762 6.74 -27.31 1.83
CA SER A 762 5.83 -28.42 1.48
C SER A 762 4.47 -28.34 2.18
N TYR A 763 4.22 -27.30 2.99
CA TYR A 763 2.97 -27.06 3.71
C TYR A 763 2.35 -25.69 3.36
N PRO A 764 1.03 -25.50 3.54
CA PRO A 764 0.40 -24.20 3.34
C PRO A 764 0.86 -23.17 4.39
N ILE A 765 1.71 -22.23 3.97
CA ILE A 765 2.21 -21.12 4.80
C ILE A 765 1.29 -19.90 4.65
N SER A 766 1.11 -19.15 5.75
CA SER A 766 0.56 -17.80 5.77
C SER A 766 1.64 -16.77 6.15
N PRO A 767 1.54 -15.51 5.67
CA PRO A 767 2.48 -14.46 6.07
C PRO A 767 2.29 -14.11 7.55
N ILE A 768 3.39 -14.09 8.30
CA ILE A 768 3.43 -13.64 9.69
C ILE A 768 3.56 -12.11 9.81
N THR A 769 4.21 -11.50 8.82
CA THR A 769 4.60 -10.08 8.74
C THR A 769 3.47 -9.11 9.14
N PRO A 770 2.21 -9.22 8.65
CA PRO A 770 1.13 -8.31 9.06
C PRO A 770 0.74 -8.39 10.54
N TRP A 771 1.02 -9.49 11.24
CA TRP A 771 0.77 -9.64 12.68
C TRP A 771 1.88 -9.01 13.52
N ILE A 772 3.13 -9.09 13.06
CA ILE A 772 4.27 -8.45 13.74
C ILE A 772 4.25 -6.94 13.47
N HIS A 773 3.88 -6.51 12.28
CA HIS A 773 3.72 -5.09 11.95
C HIS A 773 2.65 -4.41 12.82
N GLN A 774 1.54 -5.07 13.16
CA GLN A 774 0.55 -4.56 14.13
C GLN A 774 1.11 -4.36 15.56
N LEU A 775 2.25 -4.96 15.89
CA LEU A 775 2.96 -4.71 17.15
C LEU A 775 4.00 -3.59 16.97
N ARG A 776 4.83 -3.67 15.92
CA ARG A 776 5.83 -2.65 15.54
C ARG A 776 5.21 -1.28 15.21
N GLU A 777 3.92 -1.22 14.88
CA GLU A 777 3.16 0.02 14.64
C GLU A 777 3.19 0.97 15.85
N ILE A 778 3.09 0.44 17.07
CA ILE A 778 2.94 1.23 18.30
C ILE A 778 4.17 1.03 19.18
N LYS A 779 5.06 2.04 19.21
CA LYS A 779 6.35 1.95 19.91
C LYS A 779 6.19 1.98 21.44
N SER A 780 6.98 1.16 22.12
CA SER A 780 7.18 1.22 23.57
C SER A 780 7.95 2.49 23.97
N GLU A 781 7.93 2.86 25.26
CA GLU A 781 8.72 3.99 25.77
C GLU A 781 10.24 3.79 25.54
N ALA A 782 10.71 2.54 25.57
CA ALA A 782 12.10 2.20 25.34
C ALA A 782 12.47 2.34 23.86
N GLU A 783 11.56 1.96 22.96
CA GLU A 783 11.71 2.17 21.52
C GLU A 783 11.69 3.66 21.15
N LEU A 784 10.76 4.44 21.72
CA LEU A 784 10.71 5.89 21.53
C LEU A 784 11.96 6.59 22.06
N SER A 785 12.42 6.23 23.26
CA SER A 785 13.65 6.79 23.84
C SER A 785 14.90 6.44 23.01
N LEU A 786 14.92 5.27 22.38
CA LEU A 786 16.00 4.85 21.48
C LEU A 786 15.94 5.58 20.13
N MET A 787 14.75 5.76 19.57
CA MET A 787 14.54 6.55 18.35
C MET A 787 14.84 8.04 18.55
N GLU A 788 14.52 8.64 19.72
CA GLU A 788 14.93 10.01 20.04
C GLU A 788 16.45 10.15 20.13
N GLN A 789 17.15 9.17 20.73
CA GLN A 789 18.63 9.15 20.74
C GLN A 789 19.20 9.03 19.32
N THR A 790 18.61 8.18 18.47
CA THR A 790 19.02 8.01 17.07
C THR A 790 18.82 9.30 16.27
N ALA A 791 17.65 9.93 16.43
CA ALA A 791 17.30 11.20 15.81
C ALA A 791 18.22 12.34 16.23
N SER A 792 18.52 12.48 17.53
CA SER A 792 19.43 13.52 18.04
C SER A 792 20.89 13.28 17.61
N ARG A 793 21.38 12.03 17.62
CA ARG A 793 22.72 11.67 17.09
C ARG A 793 22.84 12.04 15.60
N SER A 794 21.82 11.73 14.80
CA SER A 794 21.79 12.00 13.36
C SER A 794 21.65 13.50 13.04
N ALA A 795 20.75 14.19 13.73
CA ALA A 795 20.61 15.65 13.67
C ALA A 795 21.94 16.36 13.99
N ALA A 796 22.62 15.93 15.06
CA ALA A 796 23.93 16.46 15.43
C ALA A 796 25.03 16.14 14.40
N ALA A 797 24.89 15.09 13.58
CA ALA A 797 25.78 14.78 12.47
C ALA A 797 25.47 15.64 11.23
N LEU A 798 24.19 15.79 10.87
CA LEU A 798 23.73 16.60 9.73
C LEU A 798 24.02 18.09 9.95
N ASN A 799 23.77 18.62 11.15
CA ASN A 799 24.16 19.97 11.56
C ASN A 799 25.69 20.19 11.47
N ALA A 800 26.49 19.18 11.79
CA ALA A 800 27.96 19.23 11.65
C ALA A 800 28.43 19.06 10.20
N THR A 801 27.56 18.55 9.32
CA THR A 801 27.79 18.38 7.88
C THR A 801 27.44 19.66 7.11
N MET A 802 26.47 20.45 7.58
CA MET A 802 26.23 21.84 7.14
C MET A 802 27.39 22.81 7.49
N GLN A 803 28.23 22.47 8.48
CA GLN A 803 29.38 23.27 8.94
C GLN A 803 30.66 23.08 8.08
N ILE A 804 30.53 22.73 6.79
CA ILE A 804 31.63 22.78 5.82
C ILE A 804 31.15 23.41 4.51
N SER A 805 32.07 23.92 3.69
CA SER A 805 31.80 24.24 2.28
C SER A 805 32.38 23.13 1.40
N PRO A 806 31.56 22.17 0.93
CA PRO A 806 32.03 20.99 0.21
C PRO A 806 32.26 21.25 -1.29
N GLU A 807 33.37 20.75 -1.84
CA GLU A 807 33.63 20.78 -3.29
C GLU A 807 32.87 19.71 -4.09
N THR A 808 32.46 18.63 -3.42
CA THR A 808 31.79 17.47 -4.03
C THR A 808 30.78 16.84 -3.09
N GLU A 809 29.78 16.17 -3.67
CA GLU A 809 28.79 15.35 -2.95
C GLU A 809 29.49 14.23 -2.13
N GLY A 810 30.54 13.62 -2.68
CA GLY A 810 31.29 12.55 -2.02
C GLY A 810 32.10 13.01 -0.80
N LEU A 811 32.61 14.24 -0.81
CA LEU A 811 33.22 14.85 0.39
C LEU A 811 32.17 15.11 1.48
N LEU A 812 30.97 15.54 1.09
CA LEU A 812 29.86 15.76 2.00
C LEU A 812 29.34 14.43 2.60
N TRP A 813 29.34 13.35 1.81
CA TRP A 813 29.08 11.98 2.31
C TRP A 813 30.14 11.57 3.33
N ALA A 814 31.43 11.63 2.98
CA ALA A 814 32.51 11.24 3.90
C ALA A 814 32.48 12.03 5.23
N LYS A 815 32.06 13.30 5.19
CA LYS A 815 31.82 14.14 6.39
C LYS A 815 30.63 13.63 7.21
N LEU A 816 29.51 13.32 6.57
CA LEU A 816 28.32 12.76 7.20
C LEU A 816 28.62 11.42 7.89
N SER A 817 29.20 10.46 7.18
CA SER A 817 29.55 9.13 7.70
C SER A 817 30.48 9.23 8.91
N TYR A 818 31.47 10.13 8.85
CA TYR A 818 32.37 10.40 9.97
C TYR A 818 31.66 10.99 11.19
N GLU A 819 30.78 11.98 11.01
CA GLU A 819 30.06 12.58 12.14
C GLU A 819 29.00 11.63 12.74
N LEU A 820 28.35 10.78 11.92
CA LEU A 820 27.51 9.68 12.42
C LEU A 820 28.33 8.70 13.26
N LYS A 821 29.41 8.15 12.70
CA LYS A 821 30.19 7.09 13.38
C LYS A 821 30.93 7.58 14.64
N LYS A 822 31.33 8.85 14.66
CA LYS A 822 31.84 9.56 15.85
C LYS A 822 30.80 9.68 16.99
N ARG A 823 29.52 9.47 16.70
CA ARG A 823 28.39 9.46 17.65
C ARG A 823 27.80 8.06 17.78
N ASP A 824 28.61 7.01 17.65
CA ASP A 824 28.20 5.59 17.75
C ASP A 824 27.01 5.20 16.83
N CYS A 825 26.75 5.97 15.79
CA CYS A 825 25.65 5.81 14.86
C CYS A 825 26.18 5.30 13.52
N ASP A 826 25.53 4.32 12.91
CA ASP A 826 25.83 3.88 11.54
C ASP A 826 24.86 4.54 10.54
N GLU A 827 25.08 4.37 9.23
CA GLU A 827 24.16 4.85 8.18
C GLU A 827 22.97 3.89 8.06
N ALA A 828 21.74 4.38 8.27
CA ALA A 828 20.52 3.57 8.19
C ALA A 828 20.17 3.13 6.75
N TYR A 829 20.62 3.92 5.77
CA TYR A 829 20.45 3.69 4.34
C TYR A 829 21.54 4.45 3.58
N VAL A 830 21.71 4.15 2.28
CA VAL A 830 22.64 4.92 1.44
C VAL A 830 22.07 6.33 1.26
N PRO A 831 22.72 7.38 1.79
CA PRO A 831 22.13 8.73 1.79
C PRO A 831 22.01 9.27 0.37
N VAL A 832 21.00 10.12 0.13
CA VAL A 832 20.91 10.89 -1.11
C VAL A 832 21.61 12.22 -0.88
N ILE A 833 22.66 12.51 -1.63
CA ILE A 833 23.43 13.76 -1.52
C ILE A 833 23.53 14.38 -2.91
N ALA A 834 22.63 15.32 -3.19
CA ALA A 834 22.27 15.71 -4.55
C ALA A 834 22.38 17.23 -4.76
N GLY A 835 23.41 17.64 -5.53
CA GLY A 835 23.68 19.04 -5.86
C GLY A 835 22.89 19.57 -7.06
N GLY A 836 22.28 20.75 -6.88
CA GLY A 836 21.55 21.48 -7.91
C GLY A 836 20.52 20.60 -8.60
N LYS A 837 20.63 20.46 -9.92
CA LYS A 837 19.74 19.62 -10.74
C LYS A 837 19.71 18.14 -10.35
N ASN A 838 20.70 17.62 -9.60
CA ASN A 838 20.68 16.23 -9.15
C ASN A 838 19.56 16.00 -8.11
N ALA A 839 19.17 17.04 -7.36
CA ALA A 839 18.06 16.98 -6.40
C ALA A 839 16.70 16.66 -7.05
N LEU A 840 16.58 16.81 -8.38
CA LEU A 840 15.40 16.39 -9.15
C LEU A 840 15.28 14.85 -9.31
N ILE A 841 16.29 14.08 -8.88
CA ILE A 841 16.32 12.62 -8.94
C ILE A 841 16.12 12.09 -7.51
N ILE A 842 14.89 11.66 -7.21
CA ILE A 842 14.43 11.33 -5.84
C ILE A 842 15.39 10.38 -5.11
N HIS A 843 15.83 9.31 -5.78
CA HIS A 843 16.76 8.30 -5.24
C HIS A 843 18.20 8.49 -5.74
N TYR A 844 18.72 9.72 -5.76
CA TYR A 844 20.09 10.00 -6.22
C TYR A 844 21.15 9.52 -5.21
N THR A 845 21.67 8.31 -5.42
CA THR A 845 22.69 7.68 -4.54
C THR A 845 24.07 7.56 -5.20
N LYS A 846 24.36 8.39 -6.21
CA LYS A 846 25.68 8.40 -6.88
C LYS A 846 26.71 9.26 -6.17
N ASN A 847 26.27 10.34 -5.51
CA ASN A 847 27.01 11.14 -4.55
C ASN A 847 28.45 11.45 -4.98
N ASN A 848 28.66 11.86 -6.24
CA ASN A 848 29.99 11.94 -6.86
C ASN A 848 30.18 13.12 -7.82
N MET A 849 29.24 14.05 -7.90
CA MET A 849 29.38 15.28 -8.69
C MET A 849 29.99 16.41 -7.86
N HIS A 850 30.51 17.43 -8.56
CA HIS A 850 30.95 18.69 -7.96
C HIS A 850 29.76 19.51 -7.48
N LEU A 851 29.85 20.04 -6.26
CA LEU A 851 28.91 21.00 -5.70
C LEU A 851 29.35 22.42 -6.12
N ARG A 852 28.41 23.25 -6.55
CA ARG A 852 28.70 24.54 -7.18
C ARG A 852 28.25 25.71 -6.32
N ASN A 853 29.02 26.80 -6.32
CA ASN A 853 28.60 28.05 -5.72
C ASN A 853 27.28 28.53 -6.37
N GLY A 854 26.26 28.76 -5.55
CA GLY A 854 24.92 29.17 -5.99
C GLY A 854 23.92 28.03 -6.17
N ASP A 855 24.34 26.76 -6.18
CA ASP A 855 23.42 25.62 -6.14
C ASP A 855 22.91 25.36 -4.70
N LEU A 856 21.73 24.75 -4.59
CA LEU A 856 21.32 24.03 -3.38
C LEU A 856 21.95 22.64 -3.37
N VAL A 857 22.13 22.05 -2.19
CA VAL A 857 22.31 20.60 -2.02
C VAL A 857 21.16 20.07 -1.17
N LEU A 858 20.52 19.01 -1.66
CA LEU A 858 19.57 18.20 -0.91
C LEU A 858 20.34 17.03 -0.29
N VAL A 859 20.29 16.90 1.03
CA VAL A 859 20.85 15.76 1.76
C VAL A 859 19.74 15.09 2.56
N ASP A 860 19.49 13.85 2.22
CA ASP A 860 18.59 12.92 2.90
C ASP A 860 19.47 11.82 3.52
N ALA A 861 19.44 11.74 4.85
CA ALA A 861 20.37 10.93 5.63
C ALA A 861 19.84 10.56 7.02
N GLY A 862 19.71 9.26 7.26
CA GLY A 862 19.34 8.67 8.53
C GLY A 862 20.51 7.95 9.20
N GLY A 863 20.57 8.04 10.53
CA GLY A 863 21.42 7.18 11.35
C GLY A 863 20.66 5.95 11.88
N GLU A 864 21.40 4.87 12.11
CA GLU A 864 20.97 3.68 12.86
C GLU A 864 21.67 3.65 14.22
N TYR A 865 20.93 3.39 15.30
CA TYR A 865 21.48 3.10 16.63
C TYR A 865 20.60 2.09 17.37
N GLY A 866 21.21 1.01 17.86
CA GLY A 866 20.46 -0.11 18.48
C GLY A 866 19.49 -0.83 17.54
N ASN A 867 19.76 -0.80 16.22
CA ASN A 867 18.89 -1.26 15.13
C ASN A 867 17.57 -0.48 14.94
N TYR A 868 17.38 0.65 15.63
CA TYR A 868 16.32 1.61 15.29
C TYR A 868 16.92 2.75 14.47
N VAL A 869 16.15 3.22 13.49
CA VAL A 869 16.58 4.24 12.53
C VAL A 869 15.81 5.55 12.71
N THR A 870 16.39 6.63 12.21
CA THR A 870 15.71 7.91 11.96
C THR A 870 15.83 8.24 10.48
N ASP A 871 14.94 9.10 9.98
CA ASP A 871 15.02 9.68 8.64
C ASP A 871 14.91 11.21 8.73
N ILE A 872 15.77 11.92 7.98
CA ILE A 872 15.97 13.37 8.02
C ILE A 872 16.50 13.88 6.67
N THR A 873 15.62 14.40 5.81
CA THR A 873 16.01 15.27 4.68
C THR A 873 16.15 16.75 5.09
N ARG A 874 17.22 17.40 4.63
CA ARG A 874 17.45 18.85 4.65
C ARG A 874 17.96 19.33 3.30
N THR A 875 17.59 20.56 2.92
CA THR A 875 18.11 21.21 1.71
C THR A 875 18.76 22.55 2.09
N TRP A 876 19.97 22.84 1.62
CA TRP A 876 20.67 24.10 1.93
C TRP A 876 21.57 24.61 0.79
N PRO A 877 21.87 25.91 0.72
CA PRO A 877 22.78 26.49 -0.27
C PRO A 877 24.24 26.09 -0.02
N VAL A 878 24.93 25.64 -1.07
CA VAL A 878 26.34 25.18 -1.01
C VAL A 878 27.31 26.27 -0.50
N ASN A 879 26.96 27.55 -0.71
CA ASN A 879 27.73 28.72 -0.26
C ASN A 879 27.28 29.29 1.10
N GLY A 880 26.24 28.71 1.72
CA GLY A 880 25.71 29.13 3.02
C GLY A 880 24.75 30.33 3.02
N PHE A 881 24.26 30.79 1.87
CA PHE A 881 23.25 31.86 1.78
C PHE A 881 22.19 31.55 0.71
N PHE A 882 20.91 31.64 1.06
CA PHE A 882 19.82 31.38 0.11
C PHE A 882 19.65 32.60 -0.82
N SER A 883 19.68 32.37 -2.14
CA SER A 883 19.18 33.38 -3.09
C SER A 883 17.67 33.62 -2.87
N PRO A 884 17.09 34.74 -3.33
CA PRO A 884 15.67 35.02 -3.12
C PRO A 884 14.76 33.88 -3.57
N GLN A 885 15.01 33.30 -4.75
CA GLN A 885 14.17 32.25 -5.32
C GLN A 885 14.40 30.88 -4.64
N GLN A 886 15.59 30.65 -4.08
CA GLN A 886 15.82 29.49 -3.21
C GLN A 886 15.10 29.65 -1.88
N ARG A 887 15.13 30.85 -1.29
CA ARG A 887 14.43 31.21 -0.05
C ARG A 887 12.92 31.06 -0.21
N ASP A 888 12.35 31.58 -1.29
CA ASP A 888 10.92 31.51 -1.61
C ASP A 888 10.44 30.05 -1.75
N LEU A 889 11.12 29.24 -2.58
CA LEU A 889 10.76 27.83 -2.78
C LEU A 889 10.97 26.98 -1.53
N TYR A 890 12.03 27.25 -0.76
CA TYR A 890 12.30 26.54 0.49
C TYR A 890 11.27 26.89 1.57
N GLN A 891 10.88 28.17 1.69
CA GLN A 891 9.87 28.60 2.65
C GLN A 891 8.49 27.99 2.35
N ALA A 892 8.13 27.86 1.07
CA ALA A 892 6.93 27.14 0.64
C ALA A 892 6.89 25.69 1.17
N VAL A 893 7.97 24.92 0.98
CA VAL A 893 8.06 23.55 1.51
C VAL A 893 8.03 23.53 3.05
N LEU A 894 8.74 24.46 3.71
CA LEU A 894 8.80 24.55 5.17
C LEU A 894 7.45 24.89 5.82
N ASN A 895 6.65 25.73 5.17
CA ASN A 895 5.28 26.06 5.60
C ASN A 895 4.40 24.80 5.63
N VAL A 896 4.39 24.05 4.51
CA VAL A 896 3.62 22.80 4.41
C VAL A 896 4.11 21.78 5.42
N GLN A 897 5.43 21.64 5.59
CA GLN A 897 6.03 20.67 6.51
C GLN A 897 5.58 20.90 7.96
N LYS A 898 5.58 22.16 8.42
CA LYS A 898 5.08 22.52 9.76
C LYS A 898 3.59 22.23 9.91
N ALA A 899 2.77 22.65 8.94
CA ALA A 899 1.32 22.42 8.98
C ALA A 899 0.96 20.92 8.98
N CYS A 900 1.65 20.10 8.18
CA CYS A 900 1.46 18.66 8.17
C CYS A 900 1.93 17.99 9.46
N ILE A 901 3.01 18.45 10.09
CA ILE A 901 3.45 17.95 11.41
C ILE A 901 2.39 18.23 12.48
N GLU A 902 1.83 19.44 12.53
CA GLU A 902 0.83 19.81 13.56
C GLU A 902 -0.39 18.90 13.57
N LEU A 903 -0.72 18.28 12.43
CA LEU A 903 -1.82 17.32 12.26
C LEU A 903 -1.51 15.89 12.77
N CYS A 904 -0.26 15.57 13.08
CA CYS A 904 0.18 14.22 13.47
C CYS A 904 -0.17 13.85 14.93
N SER A 905 -1.46 13.82 15.26
CA SER A 905 -1.96 13.36 16.56
C SER A 905 -3.37 12.77 16.52
N GLU A 906 -3.68 11.89 17.49
CA GLU A 906 -4.96 11.17 17.56
C GLU A 906 -6.18 12.10 17.54
N ARG A 907 -6.10 13.27 18.20
CA ARG A 907 -7.21 14.22 18.31
C ARG A 907 -7.77 14.68 16.96
N HIS A 908 -6.96 14.70 15.91
CA HIS A 908 -7.38 15.15 14.57
C HIS A 908 -8.13 14.06 13.81
N ALA A 909 -8.04 12.79 14.24
CA ALA A 909 -8.63 11.63 13.57
C ALA A 909 -8.28 11.55 12.07
N LEU A 910 -7.05 11.94 11.72
CA LEU A 910 -6.50 11.88 10.36
C LEU A 910 -5.62 10.65 10.16
N SER A 911 -5.43 10.27 8.91
CA SER A 911 -4.46 9.27 8.48
C SER A 911 -3.38 9.87 7.58
N LEU A 912 -2.34 9.10 7.29
CA LEU A 912 -1.22 9.57 6.45
C LEU A 912 -1.69 9.87 5.02
N ASP A 913 -2.67 9.11 4.50
CA ASP A 913 -3.38 9.41 3.25
C ASP A 913 -4.03 10.81 3.26
N MET A 914 -4.61 11.22 4.40
CA MET A 914 -5.29 12.52 4.54
C MET A 914 -4.27 13.66 4.70
N ILE A 915 -3.21 13.45 5.49
CA ILE A 915 -2.13 14.43 5.65
C ILE A 915 -1.40 14.64 4.32
N HIS A 916 -1.24 13.60 3.49
CA HIS A 916 -0.71 13.78 2.13
C HIS A 916 -1.62 14.62 1.25
N GLN A 917 -2.93 14.31 1.21
CA GLN A 917 -3.89 15.12 0.43
C GLN A 917 -3.84 16.59 0.85
N HIS A 918 -3.76 16.87 2.15
CA HIS A 918 -3.61 18.22 2.66
C HIS A 918 -2.26 18.86 2.27
N SER A 919 -1.15 18.10 2.30
CA SER A 919 0.16 18.58 1.85
C SER A 919 0.13 19.05 0.38
N ALA A 920 -0.57 18.34 -0.50
CA ALA A 920 -0.70 18.71 -1.90
C ALA A 920 -1.62 19.94 -2.11
N GLU A 921 -2.68 20.09 -1.31
CA GLU A 921 -3.50 21.31 -1.30
C GLU A 921 -2.68 22.54 -0.88
N LEU A 922 -1.92 22.43 0.21
CA LEU A 922 -1.05 23.50 0.71
C LEU A 922 0.09 23.84 -0.27
N LEU A 923 0.79 22.83 -0.80
CA LEU A 923 1.85 23.04 -1.80
C LEU A 923 1.32 23.78 -3.04
N LYS A 924 0.09 23.48 -3.47
CA LYS A 924 -0.54 24.20 -4.59
C LYS A 924 -0.89 25.66 -4.25
N ILE A 925 -1.28 25.94 -3.01
CA ILE A 925 -1.53 27.31 -2.52
C ILE A 925 -0.23 28.11 -2.46
N GLU A 926 0.85 27.52 -1.96
CA GLU A 926 2.19 28.14 -1.93
C GLU A 926 2.72 28.38 -3.35
N LEU A 927 2.76 27.36 -4.21
CA LEU A 927 3.21 27.47 -5.60
C LEU A 927 2.43 28.54 -6.39
N LYS A 928 1.12 28.68 -6.15
CA LYS A 928 0.30 29.72 -6.78
C LYS A 928 0.73 31.14 -6.35
N GLN A 929 1.12 31.33 -5.08
CA GLN A 929 1.68 32.61 -4.62
C GLN A 929 3.04 32.90 -5.27
N LEU A 930 3.84 31.86 -5.52
CA LEU A 930 5.10 31.93 -6.28
C LEU A 930 4.91 32.05 -7.81
N GLY A 931 3.68 32.27 -8.29
CA GLY A 931 3.39 32.51 -9.70
C GLY A 931 3.41 31.28 -10.60
N PHE A 932 3.28 30.06 -10.05
CA PHE A 932 3.03 28.86 -10.83
C PHE A 932 1.54 28.76 -11.21
N ASP A 933 1.26 28.51 -12.49
CA ASP A 933 -0.05 28.10 -12.98
C ASP A 933 -0.02 26.59 -13.27
N ILE A 934 -0.69 25.79 -12.42
CA ILE A 934 -0.59 24.32 -12.40
C ILE A 934 -1.91 23.63 -12.05
N SER A 935 -2.17 22.51 -12.74
CA SER A 935 -3.22 21.56 -12.36
C SER A 935 -2.78 20.68 -11.17
N TYR A 936 -3.66 19.81 -10.67
CA TYR A 936 -3.25 18.78 -9.71
C TYR A 936 -2.42 17.65 -10.36
N SER A 937 -2.60 17.39 -11.67
CA SER A 937 -1.76 16.47 -12.44
C SER A 937 -0.33 16.99 -12.54
N ASP A 938 -0.15 18.29 -12.86
CA ASP A 938 1.18 18.93 -12.86
C ASP A 938 1.88 18.85 -11.50
N LEU A 939 1.13 18.91 -10.40
CA LEU A 939 1.68 18.73 -9.06
C LEU A 939 2.11 17.28 -8.83
N TYR A 940 1.17 16.32 -8.86
CA TYR A 940 1.45 14.93 -8.49
C TYR A 940 2.35 14.17 -9.48
N GLU A 941 2.35 14.50 -10.78
CA GLU A 941 3.12 13.75 -11.78
C GLU A 941 4.52 14.33 -12.03
N ILE A 942 4.81 15.55 -11.57
CA ILE A 942 6.02 16.29 -11.95
C ILE A 942 6.67 17.01 -10.77
N LEU A 943 5.92 17.80 -10.01
CA LEU A 943 6.50 18.69 -8.98
C LEU A 943 6.61 18.04 -7.60
N TYR A 944 5.68 17.15 -7.23
CA TYR A 944 5.64 16.42 -5.96
C TYR A 944 5.22 14.96 -6.22
N PRO A 945 6.12 14.12 -6.77
CA PRO A 945 5.81 12.77 -7.26
C PRO A 945 6.09 11.63 -6.25
N HIS A 946 6.18 11.95 -4.96
CA HIS A 946 6.32 10.98 -3.86
C HIS A 946 5.25 11.24 -2.79
N TYR A 947 5.25 10.44 -1.74
CA TYR A 947 4.25 10.50 -0.68
C TYR A 947 4.69 11.48 0.43
N ILE A 948 3.86 11.70 1.46
CA ILE A 948 4.18 12.70 2.52
C ILE A 948 5.07 12.14 3.63
N GLY A 949 5.35 10.84 3.59
CA GLY A 949 6.06 10.11 4.62
C GLY A 949 5.50 8.71 4.82
N HIS A 950 6.18 7.94 5.66
CA HIS A 950 5.92 6.52 5.92
C HIS A 950 6.05 6.23 7.41
N HIS A 951 5.67 5.04 7.86
CA HIS A 951 6.08 4.58 9.19
C HIS A 951 7.60 4.39 9.24
N ILE A 952 8.20 4.59 10.41
CA ILE A 952 9.64 4.42 10.65
C ILE A 952 9.90 3.75 12.01
N GLY A 953 10.98 2.97 12.16
CA GLY A 953 11.29 2.24 13.39
C GLY A 953 12.53 1.36 13.29
N LEU A 954 12.35 0.03 13.19
CA LEU A 954 13.44 -0.92 12.90
C LEU A 954 13.80 -0.99 11.41
N GLU A 955 13.06 -0.27 10.56
CA GLU A 955 13.26 -0.10 9.13
C GLU A 955 12.95 1.36 8.79
N VAL A 956 13.49 1.86 7.67
CA VAL A 956 13.21 3.21 7.16
C VAL A 956 11.73 3.30 6.79
N HIS A 957 11.29 2.48 5.82
CA HIS A 957 9.89 2.23 5.50
C HIS A 957 9.33 1.11 6.41
N ASP A 958 9.25 1.37 7.71
CA ASP A 958 8.72 0.45 8.72
C ASP A 958 7.26 0.04 8.41
N CYS A 959 6.84 -1.11 8.95
CA CYS A 959 5.47 -1.59 8.91
C CYS A 959 4.76 -1.59 7.54
N SER A 960 5.48 -1.65 6.41
CA SER A 960 4.99 -1.44 5.04
C SER A 960 3.72 -2.19 4.61
N GLU A 961 3.44 -3.37 5.17
CA GLU A 961 2.18 -4.12 5.01
C GLU A 961 0.93 -3.44 5.64
N LEU A 962 1.10 -2.34 6.40
CA LEU A 962 0.00 -1.57 6.98
C LEU A 962 -0.40 -0.40 6.06
N PRO A 963 -1.68 -0.26 5.68
CA PRO A 963 -2.09 0.78 4.74
C PRO A 963 -2.14 2.18 5.38
N GLY A 964 -1.57 3.18 4.71
CA GLY A 964 -1.46 4.58 5.16
C GLY A 964 -2.77 5.32 5.41
N ARG A 965 -3.93 4.76 5.00
CA ARG A 965 -5.26 5.27 5.36
C ARG A 965 -5.67 5.00 6.81
N ARG A 966 -4.96 4.14 7.55
CA ARG A 966 -5.19 3.93 9.00
C ARG A 966 -5.09 5.24 9.74
N LEU A 967 -6.10 5.55 10.55
CA LEU A 967 -6.04 6.72 11.44
C LEU A 967 -4.81 6.64 12.34
N LEU A 968 -4.13 7.78 12.50
CA LEU A 968 -2.92 7.88 13.30
C LEU A 968 -3.21 7.60 14.78
N LYS A 969 -2.28 6.91 15.45
CA LYS A 969 -2.38 6.46 16.84
C LYS A 969 -1.20 6.91 17.67
N ASN A 970 -1.44 7.22 18.94
CA ASN A 970 -0.41 7.66 19.86
C ASN A 970 0.71 6.59 19.97
N ASN A 971 1.96 7.04 19.94
CA ASN A 971 3.19 6.24 19.85
C ASN A 971 3.39 5.48 18.52
N GLN A 972 2.62 5.76 17.46
CA GLN A 972 3.16 5.54 16.11
C GLN A 972 4.34 6.48 15.86
N THR A 973 5.26 6.06 15.01
CA THR A 973 6.34 6.90 14.47
C THR A 973 6.25 6.92 12.96
N ILE A 974 6.34 8.13 12.39
CA ILE A 974 6.19 8.41 10.95
C ILE A 974 7.17 9.50 10.51
N THR A 975 7.49 9.58 9.22
CA THR A 975 8.12 10.77 8.60
C THR A 975 7.08 11.78 8.14
N ILE A 976 7.46 13.06 8.01
CA ILE A 976 6.72 14.09 7.30
C ILE A 976 7.69 14.87 6.40
N GLU A 977 7.63 14.61 5.09
CA GLU A 977 8.71 14.83 4.09
C GLU A 977 8.29 15.61 2.81
N PRO A 978 7.47 16.67 2.84
CA PRO A 978 7.04 17.33 1.61
C PRO A 978 8.23 17.82 0.77
N GLY A 979 8.10 17.71 -0.56
CA GLY A 979 9.15 18.06 -1.50
C GLY A 979 8.64 18.68 -2.80
N LEU A 980 9.46 19.53 -3.41
CA LEU A 980 9.22 20.20 -4.69
C LEU A 980 10.43 20.08 -5.61
N TYR A 981 10.20 19.56 -6.82
CA TYR A 981 11.23 19.30 -7.83
C TYR A 981 10.83 20.02 -9.12
N ILE A 982 11.51 21.10 -9.47
CA ILE A 982 11.14 21.96 -10.59
C ILE A 982 12.04 21.64 -11.81
N PRO A 983 11.62 20.79 -12.78
CA PRO A 983 12.43 20.51 -13.96
C PRO A 983 12.52 21.74 -14.88
N ASP A 984 13.53 21.78 -15.77
CA ASP A 984 13.66 22.84 -16.77
C ASP A 984 12.67 22.64 -17.94
N LEU A 985 11.39 22.89 -17.64
CA LEU A 985 10.30 22.91 -18.61
C LEU A 985 9.80 24.35 -18.82
N PRO A 986 9.56 24.79 -20.07
CA PRO A 986 9.10 26.14 -20.37
C PRO A 986 7.86 26.63 -19.60
N LYS A 987 6.99 25.72 -19.16
CA LYS A 987 5.76 26.03 -18.43
C LYS A 987 5.95 26.52 -16.99
N PHE A 988 7.09 26.23 -16.35
CA PHE A 988 7.37 26.66 -14.98
C PHE A 988 8.14 27.99 -14.96
N PRO A 989 8.02 28.83 -13.90
CA PRO A 989 8.70 30.12 -13.86
C PRO A 989 10.22 29.96 -13.94
N LYS A 990 10.86 30.69 -14.87
CA LYS A 990 12.27 30.48 -15.27
C LYS A 990 13.25 30.42 -14.11
N HIS A 991 12.99 31.18 -13.05
CA HIS A 991 13.92 31.37 -11.93
C HIS A 991 13.83 30.29 -10.82
N PHE A 992 12.86 29.36 -10.88
CA PHE A 992 12.81 28.18 -10.01
C PHE A 992 13.32 26.89 -10.69
N ARG A 993 13.53 26.90 -12.01
CA ARG A 993 13.89 25.69 -12.77
C ARG A 993 15.27 25.17 -12.38
N GLY A 994 15.36 23.85 -12.22
CA GLY A 994 16.57 23.16 -11.77
C GLY A 994 16.68 23.03 -10.24
N LEU A 995 15.78 23.65 -9.47
CA LEU A 995 15.75 23.52 -8.01
C LEU A 995 14.96 22.28 -7.58
N GLY A 996 15.55 21.50 -6.67
CA GLY A 996 14.85 20.49 -5.87
C GLY A 996 14.98 20.84 -4.39
N VAL A 997 13.89 20.71 -3.63
CA VAL A 997 13.85 20.92 -2.18
C VAL A 997 13.01 19.81 -1.56
N ARG A 998 13.52 19.15 -0.53
CA ARG A 998 12.74 18.34 0.43
C ARG A 998 13.16 18.73 1.84
N ILE A 999 12.20 18.71 2.77
CA ILE A 999 12.42 18.99 4.20
C ILE A 999 11.63 17.94 4.97
N GLU A 1000 12.28 17.25 5.88
CA GLU A 1000 11.71 16.05 6.49
C GLU A 1000 12.08 15.87 7.95
N ASP A 1001 11.12 15.47 8.76
CA ASP A 1001 11.38 15.08 10.15
C ASP A 1001 10.73 13.74 10.48
N SER A 1002 11.43 12.92 11.24
CA SER A 1002 10.86 11.80 11.99
C SER A 1002 10.04 12.29 13.19
N ILE A 1003 8.77 11.88 13.27
CA ILE A 1003 7.73 12.34 14.20
C ILE A 1003 7.18 11.16 15.01
N GLN A 1004 7.08 11.31 16.33
CA GLN A 1004 6.17 10.52 17.16
C GLN A 1004 4.77 11.15 17.08
N VAL A 1005 3.79 10.36 16.64
CA VAL A 1005 2.37 10.69 16.77
C VAL A 1005 2.01 10.71 18.25
N GLY A 1006 1.56 11.86 18.75
CA GLY A 1006 1.03 11.95 20.11
C GLY A 1006 -0.49 11.87 20.16
N LYS A 1007 -1.05 11.81 21.36
CA LYS A 1007 -2.50 11.86 21.56
C LYS A 1007 -3.09 13.23 21.20
N GLU A 1008 -2.52 14.29 21.77
CA GLU A 1008 -2.98 15.67 21.58
C GLU A 1008 -2.12 16.42 20.56
N ASN A 1009 -0.80 16.42 20.75
CA ASN A 1009 0.18 17.09 19.88
C ASN A 1009 1.28 16.11 19.46
N PRO A 1010 1.87 16.25 18.26
CA PRO A 1010 3.04 15.48 17.84
C PRO A 1010 4.27 15.75 18.72
N THR A 1011 5.26 14.87 18.66
CA THR A 1011 6.63 15.14 19.12
C THR A 1011 7.61 14.93 17.96
N ILE A 1012 8.33 15.98 17.56
CA ILE A 1012 9.37 15.89 16.55
C ILE A 1012 10.60 15.22 17.18
N LEU A 1013 10.99 14.04 16.71
CA LEU A 1013 12.17 13.31 17.23
C LEU A 1013 13.46 13.98 16.74
N SER A 1014 13.47 14.37 15.46
CA SER A 1014 14.59 15.03 14.75
C SER A 1014 14.66 16.55 14.96
N LYS A 1015 13.99 17.08 15.99
CA LYS A 1015 13.87 18.51 16.34
C LYS A 1015 15.20 19.28 16.38
N ASP A 1016 16.30 18.60 16.68
CA ASP A 1016 17.63 19.18 16.78
C ASP A 1016 18.24 19.52 15.40
N ALA A 1017 17.73 18.95 14.30
CA ALA A 1017 18.23 19.20 12.95
C ALA A 1017 17.69 20.52 12.41
N VAL A 1018 18.55 21.52 12.20
CA VAL A 1018 18.08 22.88 11.87
C VAL A 1018 17.35 22.91 10.52
N LYS A 1019 16.18 23.56 10.48
CA LYS A 1019 15.36 23.69 9.26
C LYS A 1019 14.87 25.12 8.97
N GLU A 1020 14.95 26.04 9.93
CA GLU A 1020 14.67 27.45 9.68
C GLU A 1020 15.80 28.05 8.83
N ILE A 1021 15.44 28.88 7.85
CA ILE A 1021 16.39 29.46 6.88
C ILE A 1021 17.51 30.21 7.62
N THR A 1022 17.15 31.01 8.62
CA THR A 1022 18.14 31.79 9.40
C THR A 1022 19.06 30.91 10.24
N ASP A 1023 18.64 29.71 10.66
CA ASP A 1023 19.47 28.79 11.44
C ASP A 1023 20.37 27.93 10.56
N ILE A 1024 19.91 27.56 9.35
CA ILE A 1024 20.76 26.98 8.30
C ILE A 1024 21.86 27.98 7.91
N GLU A 1025 21.51 29.24 7.64
CA GLU A 1025 22.49 30.27 7.28
C GLU A 1025 23.49 30.54 8.42
N LYS A 1026 23.06 30.53 9.70
CA LYS A 1026 23.99 30.55 10.85
C LYS A 1026 24.91 29.31 10.87
N MET A 1027 24.36 28.12 10.67
CA MET A 1027 25.09 26.85 10.70
C MET A 1027 26.20 26.81 9.65
N CYS A 1028 25.90 27.23 8.42
CA CYS A 1028 26.88 27.32 7.34
C CYS A 1028 27.92 28.43 7.56
N ASN A 1029 27.53 29.60 8.06
CA ASN A 1029 28.46 30.73 8.25
C ASN A 1029 29.39 30.56 9.45
N LYS A 1030 29.05 29.73 10.44
CA LYS A 1030 29.96 29.36 11.54
C LYS A 1030 31.27 28.76 11.04
N TYR A 1031 31.27 28.08 9.89
CA TYR A 1031 32.49 27.56 9.25
C TYR A 1031 33.44 28.68 8.81
N LYS A 1032 32.91 29.78 8.24
CA LYS A 1032 33.72 30.89 7.71
C LYS A 1032 34.48 31.59 8.84
N GLN A 1033 33.77 31.89 9.93
CA GLN A 1033 34.33 32.48 11.17
C GLN A 1033 35.32 31.59 11.96
N ILE A 1034 35.62 30.38 11.49
CA ILE A 1034 36.61 29.46 12.07
C ILE A 1034 37.86 29.35 11.17
N ASN A 1035 37.79 29.83 9.92
CA ASN A 1035 38.88 29.79 8.94
C ASN A 1035 39.31 31.18 8.43
N GLU A 1036 38.66 32.24 8.93
CA GLU A 1036 39.09 33.66 8.88
C GLU A 1036 39.80 34.05 10.19
#